data_AF-A0A093HJH8-F1
#
_entry.id   AF-A0A093HJH8-F1
#
_cell.length_a   1.000
_cell.length_b   1.000
_cell.length_c   1.000
_cell.angle_alpha   90.00
_cell.angle_beta   90.00
_cell.angle_gamma   90.00
#
_symmetry.space_group_name_H-M   'P 1'
#
loop_
_entity.id
_entity.type
_entity.pdbx_description
1 polymer ?
#
loop_
_entity_poly.entity_id
_entity_poly.type
_entity_poly.pdbx_seq_one_letter_code
_entity_poly.pdbx_strand_id
1 'polypeptide(L)'
;QVEASLVEQNFTEAWGKKAKELYSNIWSNFSNSQLRKIIGSIQTLGPSNLPLEKREQYNTILSDMDKIYSTAKVCQANGTCWELEPDISEIMANSRSYKKLLYAWEGWHNAAGNPLRAMYQEFVKLSNEAYQMDGFKDTGEYWRSWYDSLTFEDDLEQLYNQLEPLYLNLHAFVRRKLYNHYGPKYINLKGPIPAHLLGNMWAQQWNNIYDMMIPYPEKPNLDVTNTMVQQGWNATHMFRVSEEFFTSLGLLEMPPEFWEKSMLEKPKDGREVVCHASAWDFYNRKDFRIKQCTTVTMEQLFTVHHEMGHVQYYLQYKDQPVSFRSGANPGFHEAIGDVMSLSVSTPSHLKKIGLLSSITEDTESSINYLLKMALEKIAFLPFGYLIDQWRWNVFNGRTPPSRYNYDWWYLRTKYQGICSPVLRNESNFDPGAKYHIPGNTPYIRYFVSFILQFQFHKALCQAANHTGPLHTCDIYMSKEAGAKLRWGQRKVGTLTMDKMDAGALLEYFSPVTEWLQQQNNKTNEVLGWPEFDWRPPIPEGYPEGIDKIADEVQAKEFLSEYNRTAEEVWNAYTEASWAYNTNITDHNKDIMLEKNLAMSKHTLQYGMRAREFDSTDFQDQSVTRILKKLSAIERAALPEDELKEYNTLLSDMETTYSIAKVCRDNKICHPLDPDLTDILASSRDYDELLFAWKGWRDASGKVIRNKYKRYVTLSNKAAVLNGYTDNGAFWRSLYETPTFEEDVERLYLQLQPLYLNLHAYVRRALYKKYGPERVNLKGPIPAHLLGNMWAQSWSNIFDLVIPFPDATKVDATPAMKKQGWTPRRMFEESDRFFTSLGLIPMPQEFWDKSMIEKPTDGREVVCHASAWDFYNRKDFRIKQCTVVNMDDLITVHHEMGHVQYFLQYMDQPISFRDGANPGFHEAVGDVMALSVSTPKHLYSINLLDEVTDNEESNINYLMSIALDKIAFLPFGYLMDQWRWKVFDGRIKEDEYNQQWWNLRLKYQGLCPPVPRSEDDFDPGAKFHIPANVPYIRYFVSFVIQFQFHQALCKAAGHTGPLHTCDIYQSKAAGSLLGEALKLGFSKPWPEAMELITGQPNMSADALMSYFEPLMTWLAKENEKNGDILGWAEYDWTPYAATQAQGSPDQADFLGMSLASSQATAGGWVLLALALIFVVTTIILGVKLFSFRRKAFKSSSEMELK
;
A
#
# COMPACT_ATOMS: atom_id res chain seq x y z
N GLN A 1 -25.83 45.23 11.85
CA GLN A 1 -26.46 44.32 12.82
C GLN A 1 -26.57 44.97 14.19
N VAL A 2 -25.45 45.38 14.81
CA VAL A 2 -25.44 46.04 16.13
C VAL A 2 -26.45 47.20 16.22
N GLU A 3 -26.43 48.15 15.29
CA GLU A 3 -27.36 49.28 15.28
C GLU A 3 -28.84 48.84 15.23
N ALA A 4 -29.17 47.86 14.38
CA ALA A 4 -30.52 47.31 14.28
C ALA A 4 -30.96 46.64 15.59
N SER A 5 -30.07 45.85 16.23
CA SER A 5 -30.32 45.24 17.54
C SER A 5 -30.53 46.29 18.63
N LEU A 6 -29.79 47.41 18.61
CA LEU A 6 -30.00 48.51 19.55
C LEU A 6 -31.36 49.20 19.34
N VAL A 7 -31.80 49.39 18.10
CA VAL A 7 -33.12 49.95 17.79
C VAL A 7 -34.24 49.04 18.33
N GLU A 8 -34.13 47.73 18.11
CA GLU A 8 -35.06 46.74 18.65
C GLU A 8 -35.04 46.73 20.19
N GLN A 9 -33.86 46.70 20.80
CA GLN A 9 -33.69 46.71 22.25
C GLN A 9 -34.23 47.99 22.90
N ASN A 10 -34.11 49.15 22.24
CA ASN A 10 -34.71 50.40 22.72
C ASN A 10 -36.24 50.34 22.71
N PHE A 11 -36.84 49.70 21.69
CA PHE A 11 -38.29 49.46 21.65
C PHE A 11 -38.71 48.51 22.79
N THR A 12 -38.00 47.40 22.96
CA THR A 12 -38.24 46.41 24.01
C THR A 12 -38.09 47.01 25.40
N GLU A 13 -37.06 47.83 25.64
CA GLU A 13 -36.87 48.55 26.89
C GLU A 13 -38.03 49.51 27.20
N ALA A 14 -38.44 50.33 26.23
CA ALA A 14 -39.48 51.33 26.43
C ALA A 14 -40.82 50.70 26.84
N TRP A 15 -41.23 49.63 26.15
CA TRP A 15 -42.47 48.92 26.45
C TRP A 15 -42.35 48.01 27.66
N GLY A 16 -41.22 47.32 27.83
CA GLY A 16 -40.97 46.43 28.94
C GLY A 16 -40.89 47.16 30.28
N LYS A 17 -40.21 48.31 30.34
CA LYS A 17 -40.17 49.16 31.54
C LYS A 17 -41.56 49.64 31.93
N LYS A 18 -42.35 50.12 30.95
CA LYS A 18 -43.73 50.55 31.18
C LYS A 18 -44.61 49.40 31.66
N ALA A 19 -44.45 48.21 31.10
CA ALA A 19 -45.15 47.03 31.56
C ALA A 19 -44.75 46.64 32.99
N LYS A 20 -43.45 46.70 33.33
CA LYS A 20 -42.95 46.44 34.69
C LYS A 20 -43.54 47.45 35.69
N GLU A 21 -43.49 48.74 35.36
CA GLU A 21 -44.04 49.82 36.20
C GLU A 21 -45.54 49.64 36.48
N LEU A 22 -46.33 49.36 35.43
CA LEU A 22 -47.78 49.31 35.54
C LEU A 22 -48.31 48.00 36.13
N TYR A 23 -47.62 46.87 35.89
CA TYR A 23 -48.22 45.55 36.09
C TYR A 23 -47.38 44.55 36.88
N SER A 24 -46.10 44.78 37.21
CA SER A 24 -45.23 43.77 37.86
C SER A 24 -45.81 43.15 39.13
N ASN A 25 -46.54 43.93 39.94
CA ASN A 25 -47.08 43.46 41.22
C ASN A 25 -48.46 42.76 41.11
N ILE A 26 -49.09 42.79 39.92
CA ILE A 26 -50.49 42.37 39.77
C ILE A 26 -50.76 41.45 38.56
N TRP A 27 -49.85 41.37 37.58
CA TRP A 27 -50.10 40.66 36.32
C TRP A 27 -50.33 39.15 36.50
N SER A 28 -49.66 38.53 37.45
CA SER A 28 -49.79 37.09 37.76
C SER A 28 -51.20 36.73 38.27
N ASN A 29 -51.90 37.70 38.87
CA ASN A 29 -53.25 37.58 39.42
C ASN A 29 -54.34 37.86 38.37
N PHE A 30 -54.00 38.19 37.13
CA PHE A 30 -54.99 38.40 36.07
C PHE A 30 -55.74 37.10 35.76
N SER A 31 -57.08 37.17 35.82
CA SER A 31 -57.97 36.04 35.53
C SER A 31 -57.95 35.62 34.05
N ASN A 32 -57.61 36.55 33.14
CA ASN A 32 -57.42 36.26 31.72
C ASN A 32 -56.02 35.69 31.48
N SER A 33 -55.96 34.41 31.12
CA SER A 33 -54.70 33.69 30.86
C SER A 33 -53.91 34.24 29.66
N GLN A 34 -54.58 34.74 28.62
CA GLN A 34 -53.91 35.35 27.47
C GLN A 34 -53.27 36.69 27.87
N LEU A 35 -53.99 37.53 28.60
CA LEU A 35 -53.46 38.80 29.08
C LEU A 35 -52.26 38.58 30.00
N ARG A 36 -52.33 37.59 30.89
CA ARG A 36 -51.21 37.19 31.75
C ARG A 36 -49.99 36.76 30.93
N LYS A 37 -50.16 35.95 29.88
CA LYS A 37 -49.05 35.55 28.99
C LYS A 37 -48.45 36.74 28.22
N ILE A 38 -49.29 37.63 27.67
CA ILE A 38 -48.83 38.81 26.92
C ILE A 38 -48.02 39.75 27.84
N ILE A 39 -48.57 40.10 29.00
CA ILE A 39 -47.91 41.03 29.93
C ILE A 39 -46.64 40.41 30.51
N GLY A 40 -46.67 39.12 30.86
CA GLY A 40 -45.47 38.39 31.30
C GLY A 40 -44.36 38.42 30.24
N SER A 41 -44.70 38.19 28.97
CA SER A 41 -43.74 38.24 27.87
C SER A 41 -43.16 39.64 27.63
N ILE A 42 -44.00 40.69 27.63
CA ILE A 42 -43.54 42.08 27.41
C ILE A 42 -42.63 42.56 28.56
N GLN A 43 -42.85 42.06 29.78
CA GLN A 43 -42.04 42.41 30.94
C GLN A 43 -40.65 41.75 30.96
N THR A 44 -40.35 40.79 30.09
CA THR A 44 -39.01 40.20 29.95
C THR A 44 -38.19 41.00 28.94
N LEU A 45 -37.17 41.73 29.40
CA LEU A 45 -36.39 42.66 28.56
C LEU A 45 -35.13 42.01 27.96
N GLY A 46 -34.61 40.96 28.60
CA GLY A 46 -33.37 40.29 28.22
C GLY A 46 -32.19 41.28 28.15
N PRO A 47 -31.38 41.26 27.08
CA PRO A 47 -30.26 42.20 26.88
C PRO A 47 -30.64 43.67 27.01
N SER A 48 -31.92 44.02 26.76
CA SER A 48 -32.43 45.39 26.93
C SER A 48 -32.43 45.88 28.38
N ASN A 49 -32.20 45.01 29.37
CA ASN A 49 -31.98 45.44 30.76
C ASN A 49 -30.61 46.11 30.97
N LEU A 50 -29.61 45.75 30.17
CA LEU A 50 -28.25 46.25 30.33
C LEU A 50 -28.17 47.77 30.07
N PRO A 51 -27.22 48.51 30.65
CA PRO A 51 -26.87 49.86 30.21
C PRO A 51 -26.45 49.88 28.73
N LEU A 52 -26.63 51.02 28.05
CA LEU A 52 -26.36 51.15 26.60
C LEU A 52 -24.96 50.65 26.20
N GLU A 53 -23.92 51.05 26.92
CA GLU A 53 -22.53 50.61 26.66
C GLU A 53 -22.39 49.07 26.71
N LYS A 54 -23.03 48.42 27.69
CA LYS A 54 -23.04 46.97 27.83
C LYS A 54 -23.91 46.29 26.75
N ARG A 55 -24.98 46.92 26.27
CA ARG A 55 -25.77 46.43 25.13
C ARG A 55 -24.96 46.46 23.85
N GLU A 56 -24.27 47.58 23.59
CA GLU A 56 -23.35 47.73 22.46
C GLU A 56 -22.27 46.66 22.50
N GLN A 57 -21.65 46.45 23.67
CA GLN A 57 -20.66 45.38 23.87
C GLN A 57 -21.26 43.98 23.64
N TYR A 58 -22.43 43.68 24.21
CA TYR A 58 -23.13 42.39 24.02
C TYR A 58 -23.39 42.08 22.55
N ASN A 59 -23.95 43.04 21.82
CA ASN A 59 -24.28 42.89 20.40
C ASN A 59 -23.01 42.82 19.53
N THR A 60 -21.96 43.56 19.89
CA THR A 60 -20.66 43.52 19.18
C THR A 60 -20.00 42.16 19.35
N ILE A 61 -19.96 41.62 20.58
CA ILE A 61 -19.41 40.28 20.83
C ILE A 61 -20.14 39.22 20.00
N LEU A 62 -21.47 39.23 19.97
CA LEU A 62 -22.24 38.30 19.15
C LEU A 62 -21.92 38.44 17.65
N SER A 63 -21.85 39.68 17.15
CA SER A 63 -21.53 39.95 15.74
C SER A 63 -20.12 39.51 15.36
N ASP A 64 -19.14 39.71 16.24
CA ASP A 64 -17.76 39.33 16.00
C ASP A 64 -17.56 37.81 16.08
N MET A 65 -18.22 37.14 17.03
CA MET A 65 -18.21 35.68 17.12
C MET A 65 -18.81 35.03 15.86
N ASP A 66 -19.93 35.56 15.35
CA ASP A 66 -20.57 35.13 14.11
C ASP A 66 -19.66 35.35 12.89
N LYS A 67 -18.97 36.50 12.83
CA LYS A 67 -17.99 36.82 11.79
C LYS A 67 -16.80 35.86 11.82
N ILE A 68 -16.21 35.59 12.98
CA ILE A 68 -15.07 34.67 13.13
C ILE A 68 -15.47 33.29 12.64
N TYR A 69 -16.64 32.79 13.06
CA TYR A 69 -17.12 31.49 12.64
C TYR A 69 -17.32 31.41 11.12
N SER A 70 -17.98 32.42 10.55
CA SER A 70 -18.36 32.44 9.13
C SER A 70 -17.18 32.66 8.17
N THR A 71 -16.06 33.20 8.67
CA THR A 71 -14.87 33.53 7.84
C THR A 71 -13.67 32.60 8.10
N ALA A 72 -13.80 31.64 9.02
CA ALA A 72 -12.74 30.69 9.35
C ALA A 72 -12.41 29.78 8.16
N LYS A 73 -11.11 29.47 7.98
CA LYS A 73 -10.59 28.56 6.94
C LYS A 73 -9.49 27.68 7.49
N VAL A 74 -9.31 26.49 6.91
CA VAL A 74 -8.25 25.53 7.25
C VAL A 74 -7.21 25.54 6.14
N CYS A 75 -6.02 26.07 6.41
CA CYS A 75 -4.98 26.24 5.39
C CYS A 75 -3.86 25.21 5.51
N GLN A 76 -3.51 24.60 4.38
CA GLN A 76 -2.40 23.66 4.21
C GLN A 76 -1.05 24.38 4.04
N ALA A 77 0.05 23.64 4.22
CA ALA A 77 1.41 24.15 4.06
C ALA A 77 1.73 24.66 2.63
N ASN A 78 1.04 24.13 1.61
CA ASN A 78 1.17 24.56 0.21
C ASN A 78 0.39 25.86 -0.11
N GLY A 79 -0.31 26.44 0.86
CA GLY A 79 -1.10 27.68 0.71
C GLY A 79 -2.56 27.48 0.30
N THR A 80 -3.01 26.24 0.05
CA THR A 80 -4.43 25.96 -0.24
C THR A 80 -5.24 26.01 1.05
N CYS A 81 -6.38 26.71 1.05
CA CYS A 81 -7.27 26.80 2.21
C CYS A 81 -8.64 26.19 1.90
N TRP A 82 -9.20 25.48 2.89
CA TRP A 82 -10.52 24.89 2.84
C TRP A 82 -11.51 25.71 3.67
N GLU A 83 -12.65 26.03 3.07
CA GLU A 83 -13.80 26.62 3.76
C GLU A 83 -14.69 25.51 4.35
N LEU A 84 -15.54 25.84 5.32
CA LEU A 84 -16.46 24.85 5.89
C LEU A 84 -17.37 24.23 4.82
N GLU A 85 -17.92 25.08 3.95
CA GLU A 85 -18.80 24.69 2.85
C GLU A 85 -18.28 25.28 1.53
N PRO A 86 -18.01 24.48 0.49
CA PRO A 86 -18.26 23.03 0.42
C PRO A 86 -17.06 22.17 0.89
N ASP A 87 -15.84 22.72 0.93
CA ASP A 87 -14.61 21.91 0.94
C ASP A 87 -14.54 20.92 2.10
N ILE A 88 -14.64 21.40 3.34
CA ILE A 88 -14.50 20.54 4.52
C ILE A 88 -15.68 19.60 4.65
N SER A 89 -16.90 20.06 4.40
CA SER A 89 -18.09 19.20 4.43
C SER A 89 -18.01 18.07 3.40
N GLU A 90 -17.52 18.33 2.19
CA GLU A 90 -17.27 17.29 1.18
C GLU A 90 -16.16 16.32 1.61
N ILE A 91 -15.06 16.83 2.21
CA ILE A 91 -13.99 15.99 2.76
C ILE A 91 -14.55 15.07 3.85
N MET A 92 -15.30 15.61 4.80
CA MET A 92 -15.88 14.84 5.90
C MET A 92 -16.86 13.79 5.37
N ALA A 93 -17.66 14.12 4.35
CA ALA A 93 -18.65 13.21 3.79
C ALA A 93 -18.03 12.06 2.97
N ASN A 94 -17.04 12.37 2.11
CA ASN A 94 -16.59 11.46 1.06
C ASN A 94 -15.21 10.85 1.31
N SER A 95 -14.34 11.48 2.11
CA SER A 95 -13.02 10.93 2.39
C SER A 95 -13.14 9.73 3.35
N ARG A 96 -12.30 8.72 3.13
CA ARG A 96 -12.06 7.64 4.10
C ARG A 96 -10.63 7.66 4.65
N SER A 97 -9.78 8.58 4.23
CA SER A 97 -8.43 8.75 4.79
C SER A 97 -8.48 9.28 6.23
N TYR A 98 -7.98 8.49 7.18
CA TYR A 98 -7.91 8.86 8.59
C TYR A 98 -7.16 10.19 8.80
N LYS A 99 -5.95 10.33 8.21
CA LYS A 99 -5.12 11.54 8.31
C LYS A 99 -5.81 12.77 7.74
N LYS A 100 -6.45 12.66 6.58
CA LYS A 100 -7.13 13.78 5.92
C LYS A 100 -8.35 14.25 6.71
N LEU A 101 -9.16 13.32 7.19
CA LEU A 101 -10.30 13.61 8.06
C LEU A 101 -9.84 14.25 9.38
N LEU A 102 -8.74 13.76 9.96
CA LEU A 102 -8.19 14.31 11.19
C LEU A 102 -7.72 15.75 11.00
N TYR A 103 -6.99 16.01 9.90
CA TYR A 103 -6.50 17.33 9.56
C TYR A 103 -7.63 18.35 9.36
N ALA A 104 -8.67 17.96 8.61
CA ALA A 104 -9.84 18.80 8.40
C ALA A 104 -10.55 19.10 9.73
N TRP A 105 -10.78 18.07 10.55
CA TRP A 105 -11.44 18.20 11.85
C TRP A 105 -10.66 19.08 12.83
N GLU A 106 -9.37 18.80 13.01
CA GLU A 106 -8.49 19.53 13.93
C GLU A 106 -8.35 20.99 13.50
N GLY A 107 -8.08 21.21 12.21
CA GLY A 107 -7.93 22.53 11.62
C GLY A 107 -9.17 23.40 11.82
N TRP A 108 -10.36 22.86 11.55
CA TRP A 108 -11.61 23.62 11.70
C TRP A 108 -11.84 24.05 13.14
N HIS A 109 -11.71 23.11 14.08
CA HIS A 109 -11.90 23.40 15.50
C HIS A 109 -10.87 24.41 16.03
N ASN A 110 -9.64 24.36 15.51
CA ASN A 110 -8.61 25.32 15.88
C ASN A 110 -8.90 26.73 15.31
N ALA A 111 -9.29 26.82 14.05
CA ALA A 111 -9.52 28.08 13.35
C ALA A 111 -10.82 28.78 13.80
N ALA A 112 -11.92 28.02 13.93
CA ALA A 112 -13.22 28.56 14.30
C ALA A 112 -13.42 28.65 15.82
N GLY A 113 -12.96 27.64 16.58
CA GLY A 113 -13.25 27.52 18.01
C GLY A 113 -12.35 28.40 18.89
N ASN A 114 -11.04 28.22 18.79
CA ASN A 114 -10.09 28.82 19.74
C ASN A 114 -10.20 30.36 19.88
N PRO A 115 -10.38 31.15 18.79
CA PRO A 115 -10.50 32.61 18.90
C PRO A 115 -11.74 33.07 19.68
N LEU A 116 -12.80 32.25 19.73
CA LEU A 116 -14.07 32.59 20.38
C LEU A 116 -14.02 32.48 21.90
N ARG A 117 -13.02 31.80 22.48
CA ARG A 117 -13.00 31.44 23.90
C ARG A 117 -13.15 32.65 24.84
N ALA A 118 -12.37 33.70 24.62
CA ALA A 118 -12.39 34.90 25.48
C ALA A 118 -13.69 35.70 25.30
N MET A 119 -14.16 35.81 24.06
CA MET A 119 -15.40 36.52 23.72
C MET A 119 -16.62 35.83 24.34
N TYR A 120 -16.66 34.49 24.29
CA TYR A 120 -17.75 33.72 24.86
C TYR A 120 -17.83 33.85 26.38
N GLN A 121 -16.69 33.96 27.08
CA GLN A 121 -16.68 34.21 28.52
C GLN A 121 -17.34 35.54 28.89
N GLU A 122 -16.99 36.62 28.18
CA GLU A 122 -17.59 37.94 28.44
C GLU A 122 -19.07 37.97 28.01
N PHE A 123 -19.41 37.29 26.91
CA PHE A 123 -20.80 37.09 26.50
C PHE A 123 -21.65 36.42 27.59
N VAL A 124 -21.16 35.31 28.19
CA VAL A 124 -21.87 34.58 29.25
C VAL A 124 -22.15 35.49 30.45
N LYS A 125 -21.17 36.31 30.85
CA LYS A 125 -21.31 37.27 31.95
C LYS A 125 -22.39 38.33 31.66
N LEU A 126 -22.32 38.98 30.49
CA LEU A 126 -23.30 40.00 30.10
C LEU A 126 -24.71 39.40 29.92
N SER A 127 -24.81 38.21 29.34
CA SER A 127 -26.08 37.51 29.17
C SER A 127 -26.72 37.19 30.52
N ASN A 128 -25.96 36.65 31.47
CA ASN A 128 -26.48 36.37 32.81
C ASN A 128 -26.90 37.64 33.55
N GLU A 129 -26.10 38.72 33.49
CA GLU A 129 -26.47 40.01 34.07
C GLU A 129 -27.80 40.51 33.52
N ALA A 130 -28.01 40.39 32.20
CA ALA A 130 -29.24 40.83 31.54
C ALA A 130 -30.49 40.09 32.02
N TYR A 131 -30.44 38.76 32.13
CA TYR A 131 -31.60 37.95 32.54
C TYR A 131 -31.79 37.90 34.06
N GLN A 132 -30.75 38.13 34.86
CA GLN A 132 -30.88 38.33 36.31
C GLN A 132 -31.74 39.54 36.66
N MET A 133 -31.67 40.60 35.85
CA MET A 133 -32.54 41.78 35.99
C MET A 133 -34.01 41.53 35.61
N ASP A 134 -34.32 40.39 34.99
CA ASP A 134 -35.69 39.91 34.74
C ASP A 134 -36.19 38.92 35.81
N GLY A 135 -35.36 38.60 36.81
CA GLY A 135 -35.72 37.70 37.91
C GLY A 135 -35.38 36.23 37.68
N PHE A 136 -34.67 35.91 36.59
CA PHE A 136 -34.08 34.57 36.38
C PHE A 136 -32.73 34.45 37.09
N LYS A 137 -32.31 33.25 37.47
CA LYS A 137 -30.99 32.98 38.08
C LYS A 137 -29.85 33.18 37.08
N ASP A 138 -30.08 32.77 35.84
CA ASP A 138 -29.13 32.80 34.74
C ASP A 138 -29.87 32.72 33.39
N THR A 139 -29.11 32.87 32.29
CA THR A 139 -29.65 32.77 30.92
C THR A 139 -30.29 31.41 30.63
N GLY A 140 -29.75 30.33 31.20
CA GLY A 140 -30.25 28.97 30.99
C GLY A 140 -31.64 28.76 31.62
N GLU A 141 -31.90 29.32 32.80
CA GLU A 141 -33.23 29.25 33.43
C GLU A 141 -34.29 29.95 32.57
N TYR A 142 -33.94 31.09 31.97
CA TYR A 142 -34.81 31.77 31.01
C TYR A 142 -35.13 30.87 29.81
N TRP A 143 -34.14 30.19 29.22
CA TRP A 143 -34.39 29.28 28.09
C TRP A 143 -35.27 28.09 28.43
N ARG A 144 -35.07 27.50 29.61
CA ARG A 144 -35.91 26.39 30.10
C ARG A 144 -37.35 26.85 30.35
N SER A 145 -37.56 28.10 30.76
CA SER A 145 -38.90 28.65 31.01
C SER A 145 -39.83 28.63 29.79
N TRP A 146 -39.29 28.60 28.56
CA TRP A 146 -40.07 28.57 27.32
C TRP A 146 -40.88 27.28 27.11
N TYR A 147 -40.57 26.23 27.84
CA TYR A 147 -41.25 24.94 27.73
C TYR A 147 -42.42 24.78 28.72
N ASP A 148 -42.71 25.80 29.53
CA ASP A 148 -43.81 25.82 30.52
C ASP A 148 -43.79 24.57 31.47
N SER A 149 -42.61 23.96 31.72
CA SER A 149 -42.43 22.77 32.59
C SER A 149 -41.43 23.03 33.72
N LEU A 150 -41.83 22.70 34.95
CA LEU A 150 -40.97 22.78 36.14
C LEU A 150 -39.99 21.61 36.25
N THR A 151 -40.26 20.50 35.56
CA THR A 151 -39.46 19.26 35.55
C THR A 151 -38.75 19.06 34.23
N PHE A 152 -38.59 20.11 33.43
CA PHE A 152 -38.11 20.00 32.04
C PHE A 152 -36.77 19.27 31.90
N GLU A 153 -35.81 19.50 32.81
CA GLU A 153 -34.53 18.79 32.79
C GLU A 153 -34.70 17.28 33.04
N ASP A 154 -35.51 16.91 34.04
CA ASP A 154 -35.82 15.51 34.36
C ASP A 154 -36.62 14.83 33.23
N ASP A 155 -37.53 15.56 32.59
CA ASP A 155 -38.31 15.09 31.44
C ASP A 155 -37.38 14.73 30.25
N LEU A 156 -36.37 15.57 29.99
CA LEU A 156 -35.37 15.31 28.94
C LEU A 156 -34.48 14.11 29.27
N GLU A 157 -34.06 13.96 30.52
CA GLU A 157 -33.27 12.79 30.95
C GLU A 157 -34.09 11.50 30.84
N GLN A 158 -35.38 11.53 31.22
CA GLN A 158 -36.29 10.41 31.04
C GLN A 158 -36.44 10.04 29.56
N LEU A 159 -36.59 11.02 28.66
CA LEU A 159 -36.67 10.78 27.22
C LEU A 159 -35.38 10.17 26.67
N TYR A 160 -34.21 10.65 27.10
CA TYR A 160 -32.93 10.07 26.71
C TYR A 160 -32.81 8.59 27.15
N ASN A 161 -33.20 8.28 28.40
CA ASN A 161 -33.16 6.91 28.93
C ASN A 161 -34.09 5.95 28.16
N GLN A 162 -35.20 6.43 27.60
CA GLN A 162 -36.05 5.63 26.71
C GLN A 162 -35.35 5.30 25.38
N LEU A 163 -34.52 6.20 24.87
CA LEU A 163 -33.82 6.07 23.58
C LEU A 163 -32.51 5.28 23.68
N GLU A 164 -31.88 5.30 24.86
CA GLU A 164 -30.55 4.75 25.10
C GLU A 164 -30.37 3.32 24.56
N PRO A 165 -31.29 2.35 24.76
CA PRO A 165 -31.11 0.99 24.23
C PRO A 165 -30.95 0.92 22.70
N LEU A 166 -31.72 1.72 21.95
CA LEU A 166 -31.60 1.80 20.49
C LEU A 166 -30.28 2.47 20.09
N TYR A 167 -29.94 3.59 20.74
CA TYR A 167 -28.69 4.30 20.46
C TYR A 167 -27.45 3.42 20.70
N LEU A 168 -27.40 2.68 21.82
CA LEU A 168 -26.27 1.79 22.13
C LEU A 168 -26.09 0.68 21.10
N ASN A 169 -27.19 0.14 20.57
CA ASN A 169 -27.13 -0.86 19.50
C ASN A 169 -26.64 -0.28 18.17
N LEU A 170 -27.09 0.92 17.81
CA LEU A 170 -26.60 1.63 16.62
C LEU A 170 -25.11 1.96 16.74
N HIS A 171 -24.68 2.49 17.90
CA HIS A 171 -23.28 2.83 18.19
C HIS A 171 -22.37 1.61 18.09
N ALA A 172 -22.74 0.49 18.72
CA ALA A 172 -21.94 -0.74 18.68
C ALA A 172 -21.76 -1.26 17.24
N PHE A 173 -22.82 -1.26 16.44
CA PHE A 173 -22.77 -1.67 15.03
C PHE A 173 -21.83 -0.77 14.21
N VAL A 174 -21.98 0.56 14.33
CA VAL A 174 -21.13 1.53 13.63
C VAL A 174 -19.67 1.39 14.05
N ARG A 175 -19.41 1.24 15.35
CA ARG A 175 -18.05 1.02 15.87
C ARG A 175 -17.41 -0.23 15.30
N ARG A 176 -18.15 -1.34 15.17
CA ARG A 176 -17.65 -2.57 14.53
C ARG A 176 -17.33 -2.34 13.05
N LYS A 177 -18.20 -1.66 12.31
CA LYS A 177 -17.95 -1.37 10.90
C LYS A 177 -16.71 -0.51 10.70
N LEU A 178 -16.55 0.54 11.52
CA LEU A 178 -15.33 1.37 11.52
C LEU A 178 -14.10 0.55 11.92
N TYR A 179 -14.20 -0.36 12.90
CA TYR A 179 -13.10 -1.25 13.28
C TYR A 179 -12.64 -2.13 12.12
N ASN A 180 -13.56 -2.66 11.34
CA ASN A 180 -13.22 -3.49 10.18
C ASN A 180 -12.52 -2.70 9.07
N HIS A 181 -12.77 -1.38 8.97
CA HIS A 181 -12.17 -0.52 7.95
C HIS A 181 -10.84 0.09 8.41
N TYR A 182 -10.80 0.70 9.60
CA TYR A 182 -9.64 1.42 10.13
C TYR A 182 -8.71 0.57 11.02
N GLY A 183 -9.14 -0.63 11.38
CA GLY A 183 -8.37 -1.55 12.20
C GLY A 183 -8.31 -1.21 13.70
N PRO A 184 -7.69 -2.09 14.50
CA PRO A 184 -7.60 -1.96 15.96
C PRO A 184 -6.71 -0.80 16.43
N LYS A 185 -5.85 -0.27 15.56
CA LYS A 185 -4.97 0.87 15.86
C LYS A 185 -5.79 2.13 16.15
N TYR A 186 -6.87 2.34 15.39
CA TYR A 186 -7.65 3.57 15.42
C TYR A 186 -9.06 3.41 15.96
N ILE A 187 -9.52 2.18 16.19
CA ILE A 187 -10.84 1.88 16.75
C ILE A 187 -10.73 0.86 17.86
N ASN A 188 -11.29 1.19 19.02
CA ASN A 188 -11.40 0.27 20.15
C ASN A 188 -12.87 -0.15 20.34
N LEU A 189 -13.13 -1.46 20.23
CA LEU A 189 -14.47 -2.04 20.35
C LEU A 189 -15.11 -1.91 21.75
N LYS A 190 -14.35 -1.45 22.75
CA LYS A 190 -14.82 -1.14 24.10
C LYS A 190 -14.74 0.36 24.44
N GLY A 191 -14.22 1.16 23.52
CA GLY A 191 -14.01 2.60 23.69
C GLY A 191 -15.01 3.46 22.90
N PRO A 192 -14.94 4.79 23.07
CA PRO A 192 -15.67 5.73 22.25
C PRO A 192 -15.15 5.80 20.80
N ILE A 193 -15.99 6.29 19.88
CA ILE A 193 -15.62 6.47 18.46
C ILE A 193 -14.92 7.84 18.29
N PRO A 194 -13.82 7.95 17.52
CA PRO A 194 -13.22 9.25 17.19
C PRO A 194 -14.14 10.13 16.33
N ALA A 195 -14.38 11.38 16.73
CA ALA A 195 -15.37 12.26 16.10
C ALA A 195 -15.21 12.44 14.58
N HIS A 196 -13.98 12.59 14.09
CA HIS A 196 -13.68 12.84 12.68
C HIS A 196 -14.05 11.69 11.70
N LEU A 197 -14.38 10.50 12.19
CA LEU A 197 -14.67 9.32 11.34
C LEU A 197 -16.16 9.17 11.03
N LEU A 198 -17.01 10.07 11.51
CA LEU A 198 -18.47 9.92 11.49
C LEU A 198 -19.15 10.73 10.38
N GLY A 199 -18.40 11.10 9.34
CA GLY A 199 -18.98 11.69 8.12
C GLY A 199 -19.42 13.15 8.23
N ASN A 200 -19.28 13.76 9.41
CA ASN A 200 -19.76 15.11 9.72
C ASN A 200 -18.77 15.82 10.65
N MET A 201 -18.51 17.12 10.41
CA MET A 201 -17.54 17.92 11.19
C MET A 201 -17.76 17.84 12.73
N TRP A 202 -19.01 17.80 13.17
CA TRP A 202 -19.37 17.77 14.59
C TRP A 202 -19.71 16.36 15.10
N ALA A 203 -19.72 15.36 14.21
CA ALA A 203 -20.20 14.01 14.48
C ALA A 203 -21.65 13.97 15.02
N GLN A 204 -22.47 14.96 14.64
CA GLN A 204 -23.86 15.05 15.07
C GLN A 204 -24.80 14.13 14.28
N GLN A 205 -24.42 13.74 13.07
CA GLN A 205 -25.15 12.85 12.17
C GLN A 205 -24.13 11.96 11.48
N TRP A 206 -24.50 10.71 11.21
CA TRP A 206 -23.60 9.66 10.70
C TRP A 206 -24.07 9.08 9.35
N ASN A 207 -25.03 9.72 8.68
CA ASN A 207 -25.58 9.24 7.40
C ASN A 207 -24.56 9.28 6.26
N ASN A 208 -23.55 10.16 6.32
CA ASN A 208 -22.52 10.27 5.28
C ASN A 208 -21.54 9.09 5.24
N ILE A 209 -21.54 8.22 6.26
CA ILE A 209 -20.77 6.96 6.25
C ILE A 209 -21.66 5.75 5.90
N TYR A 210 -22.87 5.97 5.38
CA TYR A 210 -23.83 4.90 5.12
C TYR A 210 -23.32 3.87 4.10
N ASP A 211 -22.48 4.27 3.15
CA ASP A 211 -21.77 3.38 2.21
C ASP A 211 -21.01 2.24 2.92
N MET A 212 -20.41 2.53 4.09
CA MET A 212 -19.75 1.51 4.92
C MET A 212 -20.73 0.71 5.81
N MET A 213 -21.96 1.20 5.96
CA MET A 213 -22.96 0.66 6.88
C MET A 213 -24.04 -0.16 6.18
N ILE A 214 -24.08 -0.21 4.85
CA ILE A 214 -25.15 -0.85 4.06
C ILE A 214 -25.34 -2.31 4.50
N PRO A 215 -26.51 -2.67 5.06
CA PRO A 215 -26.84 -4.03 5.47
C PRO A 215 -26.93 -5.00 4.28
N TYR A 216 -27.64 -4.59 3.22
CA TYR A 216 -27.93 -5.40 2.05
C TYR A 216 -27.55 -4.64 0.77
N PRO A 217 -26.28 -4.73 0.32
CA PRO A 217 -25.77 -3.96 -0.83
C PRO A 217 -26.44 -4.25 -2.16
N GLU A 218 -26.92 -5.48 -2.35
CA GLU A 218 -27.62 -5.92 -3.57
C GLU A 218 -29.06 -5.38 -3.68
N LYS A 219 -29.56 -4.72 -2.63
CA LYS A 219 -30.89 -4.10 -2.60
C LYS A 219 -30.79 -2.62 -2.92
N PRO A 220 -31.72 -2.06 -3.72
CA PRO A 220 -31.70 -0.65 -4.07
C PRO A 220 -31.77 0.22 -2.82
N ASN A 221 -30.86 1.18 -2.70
CA ASN A 221 -30.95 2.23 -1.70
C ASN A 221 -31.92 3.32 -2.17
N LEU A 222 -32.70 3.88 -1.25
CA LEU A 222 -33.67 4.94 -1.55
C LEU A 222 -32.93 6.29 -1.65
N ASP A 223 -32.26 6.54 -2.77
CA ASP A 223 -31.70 7.84 -3.13
C ASP A 223 -32.11 8.23 -4.56
N VAL A 224 -32.93 9.27 -4.67
CA VAL A 224 -33.49 9.74 -5.94
C VAL A 224 -32.76 10.95 -6.52
N THR A 225 -31.60 11.33 -5.95
CA THR A 225 -30.81 12.50 -6.40
C THR A 225 -30.49 12.42 -7.89
N ASN A 226 -29.99 11.27 -8.36
CA ASN A 226 -29.68 11.08 -9.78
C ASN A 226 -30.94 11.21 -10.67
N THR A 227 -32.08 10.70 -10.22
CA THR A 227 -33.36 10.83 -10.93
C THR A 227 -33.81 12.28 -11.02
N MET A 228 -33.73 13.05 -9.92
CA MET A 228 -34.04 14.48 -9.91
C MET A 228 -33.17 15.26 -10.90
N VAL A 229 -31.87 14.99 -10.92
CA VAL A 229 -30.91 15.60 -11.86
C VAL A 229 -31.23 15.21 -13.31
N GLN A 230 -31.49 13.93 -13.59
CA GLN A 230 -31.85 13.45 -14.93
C GLN A 230 -33.18 14.05 -15.44
N GLN A 231 -34.13 14.30 -14.54
CA GLN A 231 -35.40 14.97 -14.86
C GLN A 231 -35.26 16.50 -14.97
N GLY A 232 -34.08 17.07 -14.75
CA GLY A 232 -33.83 18.51 -14.88
C GLY A 232 -34.42 19.36 -13.75
N TRP A 233 -34.55 18.80 -12.54
CA TRP A 233 -35.01 19.55 -11.36
C TRP A 233 -34.06 20.70 -11.03
N ASN A 234 -34.59 21.80 -10.48
CA ASN A 234 -33.84 22.92 -9.94
C ASN A 234 -34.43 23.34 -8.58
N ALA A 235 -33.80 24.29 -7.85
CA ALA A 235 -34.26 24.65 -6.51
C ALA A 235 -35.71 25.17 -6.53
N THR A 236 -36.05 26.06 -7.47
CA THR A 236 -37.42 26.59 -7.58
C THR A 236 -38.44 25.47 -7.76
N HIS A 237 -38.13 24.46 -8.57
CA HIS A 237 -39.00 23.30 -8.76
C HIS A 237 -39.17 22.50 -7.46
N MET A 238 -38.10 22.28 -6.68
CA MET A 238 -38.18 21.61 -5.37
C MET A 238 -39.11 22.35 -4.39
N PHE A 239 -39.02 23.68 -4.33
CA PHE A 239 -39.92 24.50 -3.52
C PHE A 239 -41.37 24.43 -4.02
N ARG A 240 -41.61 24.32 -5.34
CA ARG A 240 -42.95 24.16 -5.90
C ARG A 240 -43.56 22.80 -5.57
N VAL A 241 -42.78 21.73 -5.64
CA VAL A 241 -43.20 20.39 -5.20
C VAL A 241 -43.56 20.40 -3.71
N SER A 242 -42.80 21.11 -2.89
CA SER A 242 -43.12 21.29 -1.47
C SER A 242 -44.39 22.13 -1.25
N GLU A 243 -44.60 23.23 -1.98
CA GLU A 243 -45.87 23.98 -1.97
C GLU A 243 -47.07 23.08 -2.33
N GLU A 244 -46.91 22.23 -3.35
CA GLU A 244 -47.91 21.24 -3.75
C GLU A 244 -48.20 20.25 -2.63
N PHE A 245 -47.18 19.78 -1.93
CA PHE A 245 -47.35 18.91 -0.76
C PHE A 245 -48.27 19.56 0.28
N PHE A 246 -48.00 20.79 0.70
CA PHE A 246 -48.81 21.48 1.72
C PHE A 246 -50.23 21.82 1.22
N THR A 247 -50.38 22.29 -0.02
CA THR A 247 -51.70 22.60 -0.59
C THR A 247 -52.53 21.33 -0.81
N SER A 248 -51.90 20.18 -1.08
CA SER A 248 -52.56 18.86 -1.13
C SER A 248 -53.20 18.50 0.22
N LEU A 249 -52.61 18.90 1.35
CA LEU A 249 -53.18 18.76 2.69
C LEU A 249 -54.31 19.77 2.98
N GLY A 250 -54.48 20.78 2.14
CA GLY A 250 -55.47 21.85 2.32
C GLY A 250 -54.96 22.99 3.20
N LEU A 251 -53.65 23.19 3.23
CA LEU A 251 -53.00 24.38 3.80
C LEU A 251 -52.92 25.50 2.75
N LEU A 252 -52.34 26.64 3.15
CA LEU A 252 -52.33 27.86 2.34
C LEU A 252 -51.26 27.82 1.25
N GLU A 253 -51.47 28.50 0.12
CA GLU A 253 -50.41 28.74 -0.87
C GLU A 253 -49.36 29.71 -0.32
N MET A 254 -48.13 29.66 -0.85
CA MET A 254 -47.10 30.63 -0.47
C MET A 254 -47.44 32.01 -1.05
N PRO A 255 -47.27 33.09 -0.28
CA PRO A 255 -47.59 34.44 -0.75
C PRO A 255 -46.64 34.87 -1.89
N PRO A 256 -47.06 35.78 -2.80
CA PRO A 256 -46.21 36.26 -3.89
C PRO A 256 -44.84 36.79 -3.42
N GLU A 257 -44.81 37.51 -2.29
CA GLU A 257 -43.59 38.06 -1.69
C GLU A 257 -42.57 36.98 -1.31
N PHE A 258 -43.02 35.77 -0.96
CA PHE A 258 -42.15 34.63 -0.68
C PHE A 258 -41.31 34.29 -1.91
N TRP A 259 -41.96 34.15 -3.07
CA TRP A 259 -41.29 33.78 -4.32
C TRP A 259 -40.40 34.91 -4.86
N GLU A 260 -40.82 36.16 -4.71
CA GLU A 260 -40.07 37.32 -5.20
C GLU A 260 -38.80 37.58 -4.39
N LYS A 261 -38.83 37.34 -3.07
CA LYS A 261 -37.81 37.88 -2.15
C LYS A 261 -37.04 36.83 -1.34
N SER A 262 -37.43 35.57 -1.37
CA SER A 262 -36.65 34.49 -0.74
C SER A 262 -35.36 34.23 -1.50
N MET A 263 -34.32 33.82 -0.77
CA MET A 263 -33.09 33.32 -1.35
C MET A 263 -33.18 31.79 -1.36
N LEU A 264 -33.54 31.22 -2.51
CA LEU A 264 -33.67 29.77 -2.69
C LEU A 264 -32.37 29.10 -3.18
N GLU A 265 -31.44 29.89 -3.72
CA GLU A 265 -30.14 29.43 -4.23
C GLU A 265 -29.02 30.38 -3.77
N LYS A 266 -27.78 29.88 -3.73
CA LYS A 266 -26.61 30.72 -3.44
C LYS A 266 -26.45 31.80 -4.53
N PRO A 267 -26.35 33.08 -4.18
CA PRO A 267 -26.11 34.15 -5.15
C PRO A 267 -24.79 33.95 -5.90
N LYS A 268 -24.78 34.22 -7.21
CA LYS A 268 -23.59 34.08 -8.08
C LYS A 268 -22.76 35.36 -8.21
N ASP A 269 -23.07 36.39 -7.42
CA ASP A 269 -22.49 37.73 -7.53
C ASP A 269 -21.32 37.99 -6.58
N GLY A 270 -20.75 36.93 -6.00
CA GLY A 270 -19.54 36.99 -5.18
C GLY A 270 -19.75 37.43 -3.73
N ARG A 271 -20.99 37.68 -3.30
CA ARG A 271 -21.29 37.97 -1.89
C ARG A 271 -21.13 36.70 -1.03
N GLU A 272 -20.47 36.82 0.12
CA GLU A 272 -20.41 35.74 1.12
C GLU A 272 -21.75 35.64 1.85
N VAL A 273 -22.31 34.42 1.94
CA VAL A 273 -23.60 34.15 2.60
C VAL A 273 -23.50 32.95 3.53
N VAL A 274 -24.16 33.04 4.69
CA VAL A 274 -24.35 31.89 5.57
C VAL A 274 -25.46 31.01 5.00
N CYS A 275 -25.07 29.84 4.47
CA CYS A 275 -25.95 28.90 3.79
C CYS A 275 -26.82 28.03 4.72
N HIS A 276 -26.78 28.24 6.04
CA HIS A 276 -27.71 27.61 6.96
C HIS A 276 -29.15 28.05 6.64
N ALA A 277 -30.01 27.05 6.40
CA ALA A 277 -31.41 27.25 6.06
C ALA A 277 -32.16 27.95 7.20
N SER A 278 -33.09 28.84 6.85
CA SER A 278 -33.94 29.53 7.84
C SER A 278 -35.18 30.14 7.20
N ALA A 279 -36.30 30.08 7.90
CA ALA A 279 -37.53 30.78 7.59
C ALA A 279 -37.71 32.06 8.45
N TRP A 280 -38.34 33.09 7.88
CA TRP A 280 -38.47 34.42 8.49
C TRP A 280 -39.90 34.97 8.39
N ASP A 281 -40.46 35.44 9.51
CA ASP A 281 -41.65 36.32 9.58
C ASP A 281 -41.19 37.77 9.73
N PHE A 282 -41.54 38.65 8.77
CA PHE A 282 -41.22 40.09 8.82
C PHE A 282 -42.25 40.91 9.62
N TYR A 283 -43.14 40.25 10.36
CA TYR A 283 -44.12 40.81 11.31
C TYR A 283 -45.18 41.75 10.70
N ASN A 284 -45.23 41.87 9.37
CA ASN A 284 -46.19 42.71 8.66
C ASN A 284 -47.44 41.96 8.13
N ARG A 285 -47.58 40.67 8.47
CA ARG A 285 -48.66 39.75 8.06
C ARG A 285 -48.68 39.35 6.57
N LYS A 286 -47.72 39.81 5.79
CA LYS A 286 -47.67 39.62 4.33
C LYS A 286 -46.38 38.95 3.87
N ASP A 287 -45.25 39.39 4.41
CA ASP A 287 -43.91 39.05 3.94
C ASP A 287 -43.30 37.95 4.81
N PHE A 288 -43.12 36.78 4.20
CA PHE A 288 -42.53 35.59 4.80
C PHE A 288 -41.52 35.04 3.80
N ARG A 289 -40.29 34.74 4.24
CA ARG A 289 -39.20 34.37 3.32
C ARG A 289 -38.37 33.22 3.87
N ILE A 290 -37.67 32.55 2.96
CA ILE A 290 -36.61 31.58 3.28
C ILE A 290 -35.26 32.10 2.80
N LYS A 291 -34.22 31.77 3.56
CA LYS A 291 -32.82 31.89 3.15
C LYS A 291 -32.20 30.50 3.15
N GLN A 292 -31.94 29.93 1.99
CA GLN A 292 -31.32 28.61 1.80
C GLN A 292 -30.45 28.59 0.54
N CYS A 293 -29.34 27.86 0.58
CA CYS A 293 -28.49 27.60 -0.60
C CYS A 293 -28.82 26.22 -1.18
N THR A 294 -30.01 26.05 -1.75
CA THR A 294 -30.51 24.73 -2.16
C THR A 294 -29.72 24.18 -3.35
N THR A 295 -29.27 22.94 -3.23
CA THR A 295 -28.74 22.11 -4.32
C THR A 295 -29.71 20.97 -4.64
N VAL A 296 -29.63 20.40 -5.84
CA VAL A 296 -30.57 19.37 -6.29
C VAL A 296 -30.15 18.00 -5.73
N THR A 297 -30.55 17.74 -4.49
CA THR A 297 -30.34 16.45 -3.81
C THR A 297 -31.59 16.02 -3.04
N MET A 298 -31.71 14.73 -2.76
CA MET A 298 -32.80 14.20 -1.93
C MET A 298 -32.77 14.76 -0.50
N GLU A 299 -31.58 14.98 0.08
CA GLU A 299 -31.42 15.60 1.39
C GLU A 299 -31.97 17.04 1.39
N GLN A 300 -31.59 17.84 0.39
CA GLN A 300 -32.09 19.20 0.26
C GLN A 300 -33.59 19.25 -0.02
N LEU A 301 -34.16 18.22 -0.66
CA LEU A 301 -35.60 18.09 -0.81
C LEU A 301 -36.29 18.03 0.58
N PHE A 302 -35.71 17.32 1.54
CA PHE A 302 -36.23 17.28 2.91
C PHE A 302 -36.08 18.62 3.62
N THR A 303 -34.94 19.29 3.48
CA THR A 303 -34.72 20.64 4.04
C THR A 303 -35.74 21.64 3.49
N VAL A 304 -36.03 21.60 2.19
CA VAL A 304 -37.04 22.48 1.57
C VAL A 304 -38.42 22.26 2.19
N HIS A 305 -38.84 21.00 2.41
CA HIS A 305 -40.11 20.71 3.06
C HIS A 305 -40.13 21.16 4.53
N HIS A 306 -39.02 20.99 5.25
CA HIS A 306 -38.87 21.46 6.63
C HIS A 306 -39.06 22.98 6.73
N GLU A 307 -38.31 23.77 5.96
CA GLU A 307 -38.36 25.23 6.03
C GLU A 307 -39.69 25.80 5.55
N MET A 308 -40.29 25.20 4.51
CA MET A 308 -41.63 25.59 4.08
C MET A 308 -42.69 25.24 5.12
N GLY A 309 -42.48 24.20 5.94
CA GLY A 309 -43.30 23.91 7.11
C GLY A 309 -43.33 25.06 8.12
N HIS A 310 -42.17 25.71 8.37
CA HIS A 310 -42.10 26.91 9.22
C HIS A 310 -42.89 28.07 8.62
N VAL A 311 -42.75 28.33 7.33
CA VAL A 311 -43.52 29.38 6.64
C VAL A 311 -45.01 29.08 6.71
N GLN A 312 -45.43 27.83 6.50
CA GLN A 312 -46.82 27.42 6.67
C GLN A 312 -47.32 27.72 8.07
N TYR A 313 -46.51 27.41 9.09
CA TYR A 313 -46.88 27.69 10.47
C TYR A 313 -47.05 29.19 10.72
N TYR A 314 -46.15 30.04 10.19
CA TYR A 314 -46.28 31.49 10.24
C TYR A 314 -47.60 31.97 9.62
N LEU A 315 -47.98 31.42 8.47
CA LEU A 315 -49.22 31.77 7.79
C LEU A 315 -50.47 31.42 8.62
N GLN A 316 -50.42 30.37 9.46
CA GLN A 316 -51.55 29.96 10.31
C GLN A 316 -51.81 30.93 11.47
N TYR A 317 -50.78 31.62 11.99
CA TYR A 317 -50.92 32.54 13.12
C TYR A 317 -50.66 34.01 12.77
N LYS A 318 -50.47 34.35 11.49
CA LYS A 318 -50.14 35.72 11.04
C LYS A 318 -51.11 36.81 11.50
N ASP A 319 -52.35 36.47 11.87
CA ASP A 319 -53.35 37.43 12.33
C ASP A 319 -53.42 37.60 13.86
N GLN A 320 -52.67 36.79 14.62
CA GLN A 320 -52.53 36.93 16.07
C GLN A 320 -51.79 38.23 16.45
N PRO A 321 -51.90 38.72 17.71
CA PRO A 321 -51.02 39.76 18.24
C PRO A 321 -49.55 39.35 18.16
N VAL A 322 -48.62 40.31 18.00
CA VAL A 322 -47.17 40.03 17.84
C VAL A 322 -46.62 39.13 18.96
N SER A 323 -47.03 39.34 20.22
CA SER A 323 -46.62 38.51 21.36
C SER A 323 -47.10 37.04 21.31
N PHE A 324 -47.98 36.68 20.38
CA PHE A 324 -48.46 35.33 20.12
C PHE A 324 -48.08 34.79 18.74
N ARG A 325 -47.22 35.52 17.99
CA ARG A 325 -46.70 35.08 16.69
C ARG A 325 -45.41 34.28 16.83
N SER A 326 -45.45 33.26 17.66
CA SER A 326 -44.37 32.30 17.85
C SER A 326 -44.95 30.90 17.99
N GLY A 327 -44.11 29.89 17.78
CA GLY A 327 -44.49 28.52 18.08
C GLY A 327 -44.80 28.32 19.57
N ALA A 328 -45.59 27.30 19.90
CA ALA A 328 -45.98 27.01 21.29
C ALA A 328 -44.79 26.91 22.25
N ASN A 329 -43.69 26.32 21.77
CA ASN A 329 -42.33 26.45 22.27
C ASN A 329 -41.37 26.19 21.09
N PRO A 330 -40.06 26.44 21.23
CA PRO A 330 -39.12 26.25 20.11
C PRO A 330 -39.10 24.82 19.56
N GLY A 331 -39.11 23.79 20.42
CA GLY A 331 -39.12 22.39 19.96
C GLY A 331 -40.40 22.01 19.20
N PHE A 332 -41.54 22.55 19.61
CA PHE A 332 -42.80 22.40 18.87
C PHE A 332 -42.72 23.05 17.49
N HIS A 333 -42.10 24.24 17.38
CA HIS A 333 -41.91 24.93 16.12
C HIS A 333 -41.07 24.09 15.14
N GLU A 334 -39.90 23.64 15.59
CA GLU A 334 -39.02 22.76 14.82
C GLU A 334 -39.75 21.47 14.37
N ALA A 335 -40.55 20.86 15.27
CA ALA A 335 -41.24 19.60 15.00
C ALA A 335 -42.27 19.69 13.86
N ILE A 336 -42.87 20.87 13.64
CA ILE A 336 -43.79 21.11 12.52
C ILE A 336 -43.09 21.04 11.17
N GLY A 337 -41.87 21.58 11.06
CA GLY A 337 -41.04 21.44 9.87
C GLY A 337 -40.58 19.99 9.70
N ASP A 338 -40.02 19.41 10.77
CA ASP A 338 -39.40 18.09 10.77
C ASP A 338 -40.37 16.96 10.39
N VAL A 339 -41.60 16.99 10.88
CA VAL A 339 -42.60 15.92 10.61
C VAL A 339 -42.90 15.76 9.11
N MET A 340 -42.77 16.82 8.31
CA MET A 340 -43.01 16.74 6.86
C MET A 340 -41.98 15.84 6.17
N SER A 341 -40.72 15.86 6.64
CA SER A 341 -39.65 15.05 6.07
C SER A 341 -39.88 13.54 6.21
N LEU A 342 -40.59 13.11 7.25
CA LEU A 342 -40.92 11.71 7.48
C LEU A 342 -41.93 11.15 6.45
N SER A 343 -42.83 12.00 5.93
CA SER A 343 -43.77 11.61 4.87
C SER A 343 -43.10 11.60 3.49
N VAL A 344 -42.30 12.64 3.22
CA VAL A 344 -41.67 12.88 1.90
C VAL A 344 -40.58 11.86 1.59
N SER A 345 -39.96 11.28 2.62
CA SER A 345 -38.90 10.27 2.47
C SER A 345 -39.41 8.86 2.18
N THR A 346 -40.73 8.63 2.05
CA THR A 346 -41.28 7.30 1.80
C THR A 346 -41.23 6.89 0.32
N PRO A 347 -41.00 5.62 -0.02
CA PRO A 347 -41.07 5.13 -1.40
C PRO A 347 -42.43 5.41 -2.08
N SER A 348 -43.52 5.34 -1.31
CA SER A 348 -44.87 5.66 -1.77
C SER A 348 -44.97 7.11 -2.24
N HIS A 349 -44.48 8.06 -1.45
CA HIS A 349 -44.46 9.47 -1.81
C HIS A 349 -43.59 9.72 -3.05
N LEU A 350 -42.35 9.23 -3.04
CA LEU A 350 -41.40 9.42 -4.14
C LEU A 350 -41.93 8.87 -5.48
N LYS A 351 -42.70 7.77 -5.45
CA LYS A 351 -43.40 7.28 -6.64
C LYS A 351 -44.53 8.21 -7.09
N LYS A 352 -45.34 8.74 -6.17
CA LYS A 352 -46.45 9.66 -6.51
C LYS A 352 -45.95 10.93 -7.20
N ILE A 353 -44.79 11.45 -6.79
CA ILE A 353 -44.15 12.62 -7.42
C ILE A 353 -43.24 12.26 -8.61
N GLY A 354 -43.23 11.01 -9.08
CA GLY A 354 -42.54 10.59 -10.30
C GLY A 354 -41.03 10.38 -10.17
N LEU A 355 -40.48 10.30 -8.95
CA LEU A 355 -39.05 10.05 -8.69
C LEU A 355 -38.70 8.55 -8.56
N LEU A 356 -39.70 7.67 -8.45
CA LEU A 356 -39.52 6.21 -8.47
C LEU A 356 -40.48 5.54 -9.45
N SER A 357 -39.99 4.55 -10.19
CA SER A 357 -40.78 3.77 -11.17
C SER A 357 -41.56 2.62 -10.51
N SER A 358 -41.00 1.97 -9.49
CA SER A 358 -41.61 0.88 -8.73
C SER A 358 -41.42 1.05 -7.22
N ILE A 359 -42.34 0.51 -6.43
CA ILE A 359 -42.21 0.42 -4.97
C ILE A 359 -41.70 -0.98 -4.64
N THR A 360 -40.58 -1.06 -3.92
CA THR A 360 -40.05 -2.32 -3.36
C THR A 360 -40.21 -2.24 -1.84
N GLU A 361 -41.27 -2.84 -1.31
CA GLU A 361 -41.54 -2.93 0.14
C GLU A 361 -41.20 -4.33 0.64
N ASP A 362 -39.91 -4.68 0.60
CA ASP A 362 -39.38 -5.89 1.24
C ASP A 362 -38.58 -5.53 2.49
N THR A 363 -38.49 -6.49 3.43
CA THR A 363 -37.84 -6.26 4.73
C THR A 363 -36.41 -5.75 4.61
N GLU A 364 -35.62 -6.26 3.66
CA GLU A 364 -34.20 -5.88 3.52
C GLU A 364 -34.07 -4.43 3.05
N SER A 365 -34.89 -4.02 2.08
CA SER A 365 -34.99 -2.62 1.62
C SER A 365 -35.44 -1.68 2.74
N SER A 366 -36.42 -2.10 3.57
CA SER A 366 -36.86 -1.31 4.74
C SER A 366 -35.76 -1.16 5.80
N ILE A 367 -34.97 -2.21 6.05
CA ILE A 367 -33.82 -2.14 6.98
C ILE A 367 -32.75 -1.19 6.44
N ASN A 368 -32.44 -1.24 5.14
CA ASN A 368 -31.51 -0.30 4.50
C ASN A 368 -31.94 1.16 4.76
N TYR A 369 -33.21 1.48 4.47
CA TYR A 369 -33.78 2.83 4.69
C TYR A 369 -33.78 3.22 6.17
N LEU A 370 -34.30 2.36 7.05
CA LEU A 370 -34.41 2.64 8.48
C LEU A 370 -33.03 2.82 9.14
N LEU A 371 -32.00 2.10 8.70
CA LEU A 371 -30.65 2.29 9.20
C LEU A 371 -30.09 3.65 8.77
N LYS A 372 -30.27 4.05 7.50
CA LYS A 372 -29.88 5.40 7.02
C LYS A 372 -30.58 6.49 7.85
N MET A 373 -31.88 6.34 8.08
CA MET A 373 -32.66 7.24 8.95
C MET A 373 -32.18 7.22 10.40
N ALA A 374 -31.74 6.08 10.94
CA ALA A 374 -31.22 5.98 12.29
C ALA A 374 -29.88 6.70 12.43
N LEU A 375 -28.98 6.56 11.46
CA LEU A 375 -27.71 7.28 11.40
C LEU A 375 -27.90 8.81 11.30
N GLU A 376 -29.02 9.28 10.77
CA GLU A 376 -29.34 10.71 10.73
C GLU A 376 -30.08 11.19 11.99
N LYS A 377 -31.16 10.51 12.39
CA LYS A 377 -32.06 10.99 13.43
C LYS A 377 -31.71 10.50 14.83
N ILE A 378 -31.39 9.21 14.97
CA ILE A 378 -31.06 8.60 16.27
C ILE A 378 -29.66 9.03 16.73
N ALA A 379 -28.68 9.04 15.82
CA ALA A 379 -27.32 9.47 16.12
C ALA A 379 -27.24 10.93 16.62
N PHE A 380 -28.19 11.78 16.18
CA PHE A 380 -28.27 13.19 16.54
C PHE A 380 -28.79 13.44 17.94
N LEU A 381 -29.72 12.63 18.43
CA LEU A 381 -30.43 12.89 19.70
C LEU A 381 -29.49 13.15 20.88
N PRO A 382 -28.44 12.34 21.15
CA PRO A 382 -27.58 12.63 22.28
C PRO A 382 -26.77 13.92 22.10
N PHE A 383 -26.40 14.29 20.87
CA PHE A 383 -25.75 15.59 20.57
C PHE A 383 -26.70 16.76 20.85
N GLY A 384 -27.94 16.66 20.38
CA GLY A 384 -29.01 17.63 20.61
C GLY A 384 -29.26 17.88 22.09
N TYR A 385 -29.25 16.80 22.88
CA TYR A 385 -29.42 16.82 24.33
C TYR A 385 -28.24 17.48 25.06
N LEU A 386 -27.01 17.07 24.75
CA LEU A 386 -25.83 17.45 25.55
C LEU A 386 -25.37 18.90 25.35
N ILE A 387 -25.64 19.52 24.19
CA ILE A 387 -25.14 20.87 23.90
C ILE A 387 -25.67 21.88 24.92
N ASP A 388 -26.99 21.93 25.08
CA ASP A 388 -27.58 22.91 26.00
C ASP A 388 -27.41 22.47 27.45
N GLN A 389 -27.26 21.18 27.76
CA GLN A 389 -26.81 20.73 29.08
C GLN A 389 -25.44 21.34 29.44
N TRP A 390 -24.48 21.32 28.50
CA TRP A 390 -23.20 22.01 28.68
C TRP A 390 -23.40 23.52 28.86
N ARG A 391 -24.21 24.17 28.02
CA ARG A 391 -24.43 25.64 28.10
C ARG A 391 -25.15 26.06 29.38
N TRP A 392 -26.13 25.29 29.85
CA TRP A 392 -26.81 25.54 31.11
C TRP A 392 -25.81 25.47 32.27
N ASN A 393 -24.90 24.49 32.25
CA ASN A 393 -23.81 24.42 33.23
C ASN A 393 -22.81 25.58 33.10
N VAL A 394 -22.58 26.11 31.90
CA VAL A 394 -21.78 27.33 31.71
C VAL A 394 -22.50 28.55 32.28
N PHE A 395 -23.78 28.74 31.97
CA PHE A 395 -24.56 29.90 32.44
C PHE A 395 -24.76 29.87 33.96
N ASN A 396 -25.00 28.70 34.57
CA ASN A 396 -25.17 28.58 36.01
C ASN A 396 -23.84 28.50 36.79
N GLY A 397 -22.70 28.47 36.10
CA GLY A 397 -21.35 28.45 36.69
C GLY A 397 -20.82 27.08 37.13
N ARG A 398 -21.56 25.97 36.94
CA ARG A 398 -21.06 24.61 37.21
C ARG A 398 -19.90 24.21 36.30
N THR A 399 -19.88 24.72 35.07
CA THR A 399 -18.77 24.60 34.12
C THR A 399 -18.06 25.94 34.02
N PRO A 400 -17.03 26.19 34.85
CA PRO A 400 -16.27 27.44 34.80
C PRO A 400 -15.42 27.53 33.52
N PRO A 401 -14.94 28.74 33.14
CA PRO A 401 -14.10 28.94 31.95
C PRO A 401 -12.88 28.02 31.85
N SER A 402 -12.31 27.57 32.96
CA SER A 402 -11.18 26.63 33.01
C SER A 402 -11.54 25.17 32.71
N ARG A 403 -12.82 24.86 32.51
CA ARG A 403 -13.34 23.51 32.23
C ARG A 403 -14.23 23.45 30.99
N TYR A 404 -14.32 24.54 30.23
CA TYR A 404 -15.19 24.62 29.05
C TYR A 404 -14.96 23.44 28.10
N ASN A 405 -13.70 23.12 27.82
CA ASN A 405 -13.38 22.09 26.84
C ASN A 405 -13.46 20.67 27.44
N TYR A 406 -12.97 20.49 28.67
CA TYR A 406 -13.03 19.23 29.38
C TYR A 406 -14.49 18.76 29.59
N ASP A 407 -15.37 19.62 30.13
CA ASP A 407 -16.76 19.25 30.41
C ASP A 407 -17.54 18.99 29.10
N TRP A 408 -17.20 19.70 28.02
CA TRP A 408 -17.75 19.44 26.69
C TRP A 408 -17.45 18.02 26.21
N TRP A 409 -16.17 17.61 26.25
CA TRP A 409 -15.77 16.27 25.82
C TRP A 409 -16.22 15.17 26.79
N TYR A 410 -16.31 15.47 28.08
CA TYR A 410 -16.90 14.55 29.06
C TYR A 410 -18.36 14.26 28.72
N LEU A 411 -19.18 15.29 28.47
CA LEU A 411 -20.58 15.11 28.11
C LEU A 411 -20.76 14.41 26.76
N ARG A 412 -19.92 14.75 25.77
CA ARG A 412 -19.88 14.04 24.48
C ARG A 412 -19.54 12.56 24.64
N THR A 413 -18.56 12.23 25.46
CA THR A 413 -18.23 10.82 25.73
C THR A 413 -19.36 10.15 26.52
N LYS A 414 -19.93 10.81 27.54
CA LYS A 414 -21.00 10.26 28.39
C LYS A 414 -22.29 9.95 27.63
N TYR A 415 -22.73 10.82 26.73
CA TYR A 415 -24.03 10.66 26.06
C TYR A 415 -23.90 10.14 24.62
N GLN A 416 -22.85 10.49 23.88
CA GLN A 416 -22.65 9.98 22.52
C GLN A 416 -21.70 8.79 22.44
N GLY A 417 -20.79 8.60 23.40
CA GLY A 417 -19.70 7.64 23.22
C GLY A 417 -18.77 8.06 22.09
N ILE A 418 -18.54 9.36 21.94
CA ILE A 418 -17.63 9.93 20.93
C ILE A 418 -16.53 10.71 21.65
N CYS A 419 -15.28 10.52 21.23
CA CYS A 419 -14.11 11.18 21.79
C CYS A 419 -13.45 12.14 20.80
N SER A 420 -12.59 13.01 21.33
CA SER A 420 -11.71 13.83 20.51
C SER A 420 -10.67 12.93 19.83
N PRO A 421 -10.41 13.13 18.53
CA PRO A 421 -9.48 12.27 17.81
C PRO A 421 -8.01 12.61 18.07
N VAL A 422 -7.75 13.78 18.67
CA VAL A 422 -6.46 14.22 19.18
C VAL A 422 -6.63 14.70 20.62
N LEU A 423 -5.52 14.82 21.35
CA LEU A 423 -5.54 15.38 22.69
C LEU A 423 -5.99 16.84 22.64
N ARG A 424 -6.99 17.17 23.47
CA ARG A 424 -7.56 18.52 23.56
C ARG A 424 -7.43 19.02 24.99
N ASN A 425 -6.84 20.20 25.16
CA ASN A 425 -6.62 20.80 26.46
C ASN A 425 -7.47 22.07 26.64
N GLU A 426 -7.23 22.81 27.71
CA GLU A 426 -7.94 24.04 28.04
C GLU A 426 -7.39 25.30 27.35
N SER A 427 -6.47 25.20 26.39
CA SER A 427 -6.27 26.28 25.42
C SER A 427 -7.22 26.15 24.23
N ASN A 428 -7.80 24.96 24.00
CA ASN A 428 -8.78 24.73 22.95
C ASN A 428 -10.20 25.18 23.36
N PHE A 429 -11.04 25.51 22.39
CA PHE A 429 -12.46 25.79 22.61
C PHE A 429 -13.32 25.12 21.53
N ASP A 430 -13.32 23.79 21.55
CA ASP A 430 -14.05 22.96 20.60
C ASP A 430 -15.57 23.21 20.54
N PRO A 431 -16.30 23.52 21.64
CA PRO A 431 -17.71 23.91 21.51
C PRO A 431 -17.91 25.15 20.63
N GLY A 432 -16.97 26.09 20.61
CA GLY A 432 -17.03 27.28 19.75
C GLY A 432 -17.03 26.96 18.25
N ALA A 433 -16.54 25.77 17.87
CA ALA A 433 -16.50 25.33 16.47
C ALA A 433 -17.88 24.89 15.93
N LYS A 434 -18.95 24.94 16.74
CA LYS A 434 -20.35 24.68 16.35
C LYS A 434 -21.16 25.98 16.36
N TYR A 435 -21.70 26.38 15.20
CA TYR A 435 -22.41 27.65 14.96
C TYR A 435 -23.37 28.10 16.07
N HIS A 436 -24.19 27.19 16.61
CA HIS A 436 -25.21 27.52 17.61
C HIS A 436 -24.64 28.05 18.94
N ILE A 437 -23.35 27.84 19.20
CA ILE A 437 -22.62 28.43 20.33
C ILE A 437 -22.36 29.93 20.08
N PRO A 438 -21.58 30.37 19.07
CA PRO A 438 -21.39 31.78 18.77
C PRO A 438 -22.67 32.50 18.32
N GLY A 439 -23.57 31.83 17.61
CA GLY A 439 -24.87 32.38 17.19
C GLY A 439 -25.94 32.42 18.30
N ASN A 440 -25.57 32.03 19.53
CA ASN A 440 -26.41 32.05 20.72
C ASN A 440 -27.86 31.49 20.58
N THR A 441 -28.04 30.45 19.78
CA THR A 441 -29.37 29.85 19.58
C THR A 441 -29.50 28.57 20.43
N PRO A 442 -30.54 28.42 21.28
CA PRO A 442 -30.71 27.23 22.12
C PRO A 442 -30.90 25.98 21.26
N TYR A 443 -30.07 24.96 21.49
CA TYR A 443 -29.99 23.75 20.67
C TYR A 443 -30.96 22.65 21.12
N ILE A 444 -31.42 22.69 22.38
CA ILE A 444 -32.33 21.67 22.95
C ILE A 444 -33.65 21.57 22.19
N ARG A 445 -34.02 22.64 21.46
CA ARG A 445 -35.17 22.66 20.56
C ARG A 445 -35.17 21.49 19.58
N TYR A 446 -34.00 21.09 19.08
CA TYR A 446 -33.90 20.02 18.09
C TYR A 446 -34.07 18.64 18.72
N PHE A 447 -33.61 18.45 19.96
CA PHE A 447 -33.88 17.23 20.71
C PHE A 447 -35.38 17.06 20.95
N VAL A 448 -36.04 18.11 21.46
CA VAL A 448 -37.49 18.11 21.68
C VAL A 448 -38.24 17.92 20.36
N SER A 449 -37.78 18.59 19.30
CA SER A 449 -38.31 18.42 17.95
C SER A 449 -38.32 16.97 17.52
N PHE A 450 -37.18 16.29 17.72
CA PHE A 450 -37.01 14.92 17.24
C PHE A 450 -37.86 13.92 18.00
N ILE A 451 -38.32 14.23 19.21
CA ILE A 451 -39.33 13.43 19.91
C ILE A 451 -40.72 13.76 19.37
N LEU A 452 -41.07 15.05 19.33
CA LEU A 452 -42.40 15.53 18.96
C LEU A 452 -42.75 15.20 17.50
N GLN A 453 -41.80 15.24 16.57
CA GLN A 453 -42.05 14.97 15.15
C GLN A 453 -42.65 13.57 14.93
N PHE A 454 -42.22 12.55 15.68
CA PHE A 454 -42.77 11.19 15.53
C PHE A 454 -44.13 11.06 16.22
N GLN A 455 -44.36 11.77 17.33
CA GLN A 455 -45.69 11.85 17.94
C GLN A 455 -46.68 12.54 16.98
N PHE A 456 -46.26 13.62 16.31
CA PHE A 456 -47.05 14.29 15.29
C PHE A 456 -47.27 13.39 14.08
N HIS A 457 -46.22 12.71 13.59
CA HIS A 457 -46.31 11.78 12.47
C HIS A 457 -47.36 10.70 12.75
N LYS A 458 -47.28 10.05 13.93
CA LYS A 458 -48.27 9.05 14.35
C LYS A 458 -49.69 9.61 14.36
N ALA A 459 -49.91 10.80 14.91
CA ALA A 459 -51.22 11.44 14.94
C ALA A 459 -51.74 11.79 13.52
N LEU A 460 -50.87 12.25 12.63
CA LEU A 460 -51.21 12.59 11.24
C LEU A 460 -51.48 11.32 10.41
N CYS A 461 -50.71 10.26 10.61
CA CYS A 461 -50.92 8.95 9.98
C CYS A 461 -52.25 8.32 10.38
N GLN A 462 -52.62 8.43 11.66
CA GLN A 462 -53.93 8.01 12.14
C GLN A 462 -55.05 8.83 11.49
N ALA A 463 -54.86 10.15 11.34
CA ALA A 463 -55.83 11.00 10.64
C ALA A 463 -55.92 10.68 9.14
N ALA A 464 -54.83 10.24 8.53
CA ALA A 464 -54.76 9.76 7.15
C ALA A 464 -55.29 8.33 6.97
N ASN A 465 -55.81 7.68 8.03
CA ASN A 465 -56.27 6.29 8.05
C ASN A 465 -55.20 5.27 7.64
N HIS A 466 -53.92 5.52 7.94
CA HIS A 466 -52.83 4.57 7.70
C HIS A 466 -52.90 3.37 8.64
N THR A 467 -52.76 2.15 8.10
CA THR A 467 -52.83 0.89 8.87
C THR A 467 -51.52 0.08 8.84
N GLY A 468 -50.52 0.51 8.08
CA GLY A 468 -49.23 -0.16 7.99
C GLY A 468 -48.24 0.27 9.09
N PRO A 469 -46.98 -0.21 9.03
CA PRO A 469 -45.91 0.28 9.90
C PRO A 469 -45.76 1.80 9.82
N LEU A 470 -45.42 2.45 10.93
CA LEU A 470 -45.39 3.92 10.98
C LEU A 470 -44.39 4.53 9.97
N HIS A 471 -43.29 3.84 9.66
CA HIS A 471 -42.27 4.28 8.71
C HIS A 471 -42.68 4.21 7.23
N THR A 472 -43.81 3.58 6.90
CA THR A 472 -44.34 3.54 5.52
C THR A 472 -45.47 4.55 5.30
N CYS A 473 -45.84 5.31 6.34
CA CYS A 473 -46.93 6.26 6.26
C CYS A 473 -46.59 7.49 5.42
N ASP A 474 -47.42 7.77 4.43
CA ASP A 474 -47.40 9.00 3.63
C ASP A 474 -48.73 9.75 3.77
N ILE A 475 -48.67 10.97 4.32
CA ILE A 475 -49.84 11.83 4.53
C ILE A 475 -50.19 12.69 3.32
N TYR A 476 -49.38 12.69 2.26
CA TYR A 476 -49.62 13.47 1.05
C TYR A 476 -51.04 13.23 0.49
N MET A 477 -51.72 14.32 0.13
CA MET A 477 -53.13 14.38 -0.28
C MET A 477 -54.20 14.06 0.79
N SER A 478 -53.84 13.84 2.07
CA SER A 478 -54.83 13.67 3.15
C SER A 478 -55.31 15.02 3.69
N LYS A 479 -56.55 15.40 3.33
CA LYS A 479 -57.20 16.61 3.85
C LYS A 479 -57.53 16.48 5.35
N GLU A 480 -57.70 15.26 5.84
CA GLU A 480 -57.95 14.92 7.24
C GLU A 480 -56.69 15.17 8.08
N ALA A 481 -55.53 14.71 7.62
CA ALA A 481 -54.25 15.03 8.24
C ALA A 481 -53.96 16.55 8.20
N GLY A 482 -54.20 17.20 7.06
CA GLY A 482 -54.04 18.66 6.96
C GLY A 482 -55.03 19.46 7.81
N ALA A 483 -56.22 18.93 8.11
CA ALA A 483 -57.15 19.56 9.05
C ALA A 483 -56.59 19.59 10.49
N LYS A 484 -55.74 18.65 10.87
CA LYS A 484 -55.04 18.66 12.17
C LYS A 484 -53.94 19.73 12.24
N LEU A 485 -53.39 20.16 11.10
CA LEU A 485 -52.37 21.21 11.00
C LEU A 485 -52.96 22.64 10.92
N ARG A 486 -54.29 22.80 10.83
CA ARG A 486 -54.96 24.11 10.78
C ARG A 486 -55.26 24.62 12.19
N TRP A 487 -54.47 25.58 12.68
CA TRP A 487 -54.54 26.07 14.07
C TRP A 487 -55.51 27.24 14.32
N GLY A 488 -56.17 27.76 13.27
CA GLY A 488 -56.97 29.00 13.34
C GLY A 488 -58.30 28.96 14.11
N GLN A 489 -58.76 27.82 14.66
CA GLN A 489 -60.06 27.74 15.37
C GLN A 489 -60.12 26.81 16.60
N ARG A 490 -59.03 26.15 17.03
CA ARG A 490 -59.04 25.23 18.19
C ARG A 490 -57.82 25.39 19.09
N LYS A 491 -57.99 25.08 20.39
CA LYS A 491 -56.91 25.00 21.38
C LYS A 491 -55.76 24.11 20.84
N VAL A 492 -54.54 24.60 21.02
CA VAL A 492 -53.24 24.01 20.61
C VAL A 492 -53.03 22.55 21.08
N GLY A 493 -53.85 22.01 21.98
CA GLY A 493 -53.75 20.65 22.53
C GLY A 493 -54.47 19.52 21.76
N THR A 494 -54.63 19.59 20.43
CA THR A 494 -55.30 18.50 19.66
C THR A 494 -54.36 17.55 18.92
N LEU A 495 -53.05 17.83 18.93
CA LEU A 495 -51.99 17.00 18.35
C LEU A 495 -51.08 16.32 19.40
N THR A 496 -51.09 16.79 20.64
CA THR A 496 -50.24 16.28 21.72
C THR A 496 -51.08 15.55 22.77
N MET A 497 -50.66 14.34 23.17
CA MET A 497 -51.03 13.76 24.46
C MET A 497 -50.42 14.65 25.57
N ASP A 498 -50.97 14.65 26.78
CA ASP A 498 -50.58 15.55 27.88
C ASP A 498 -49.09 15.44 28.34
N LYS A 499 -48.26 14.56 27.72
CA LYS A 499 -46.84 14.35 28.02
C LYS A 499 -46.01 14.01 26.76
N MET A 500 -44.75 14.48 26.70
CA MET A 500 -43.74 14.06 25.70
C MET A 500 -43.26 12.63 25.97
N ASP A 501 -43.14 11.80 24.92
CA ASP A 501 -42.75 10.38 25.02
C ASP A 501 -42.08 9.89 23.73
N ALA A 502 -41.05 9.04 23.84
CA ALA A 502 -40.30 8.52 22.70
C ALA A 502 -40.95 7.30 22.02
N GLY A 503 -42.09 6.81 22.48
CA GLY A 503 -42.71 5.57 22.01
C GLY A 503 -43.04 5.55 20.52
N ALA A 504 -43.52 6.67 19.96
CA ALA A 504 -43.78 6.76 18.51
C ALA A 504 -42.49 6.67 17.68
N LEU A 505 -41.39 7.23 18.19
CA LEU A 505 -40.06 7.12 17.57
C LEU A 505 -39.54 5.68 17.66
N LEU A 506 -39.64 5.04 18.82
CA LEU A 506 -39.23 3.65 19.01
C LEU A 506 -40.05 2.69 18.12
N GLU A 507 -41.35 2.94 17.96
CA GLU A 507 -42.21 2.19 17.03
C GLU A 507 -41.74 2.34 15.57
N TYR A 508 -41.40 3.57 15.14
CA TYR A 508 -40.88 3.84 13.80
C TYR A 508 -39.62 3.01 13.50
N PHE A 509 -38.67 2.96 14.46
CA PHE A 509 -37.38 2.28 14.31
C PHE A 509 -37.36 0.84 14.82
N SER A 510 -38.48 0.27 15.25
CA SER A 510 -38.54 -1.09 15.80
C SER A 510 -37.91 -2.15 14.88
N PRO A 511 -38.16 -2.18 13.56
CA PRO A 511 -37.57 -3.19 12.68
C PRO A 511 -36.03 -3.14 12.65
N VAL A 512 -35.43 -1.95 12.56
CA VAL A 512 -33.96 -1.81 12.56
C VAL A 512 -33.36 -2.03 13.95
N THR A 513 -34.12 -1.74 15.02
CA THR A 513 -33.70 -2.01 16.40
C THR A 513 -33.49 -3.51 16.61
N GLU A 514 -34.49 -4.32 16.22
CA GLU A 514 -34.40 -5.79 16.32
C GLU A 514 -33.27 -6.33 15.45
N TRP A 515 -33.11 -5.80 14.24
CA TRP A 515 -32.03 -6.19 13.34
C TRP A 515 -30.65 -5.87 13.92
N LEU A 516 -30.43 -4.67 14.47
CA LEU A 516 -29.17 -4.26 15.09
C LEU A 516 -28.81 -5.16 16.28
N GLN A 517 -29.80 -5.49 17.14
CA GLN A 517 -29.60 -6.41 18.26
C GLN A 517 -29.14 -7.79 17.77
N GLN A 518 -29.75 -8.32 16.70
CA GLN A 518 -29.33 -9.59 16.12
C GLN A 518 -27.91 -9.53 15.55
N GLN A 519 -27.53 -8.45 14.84
CA GLN A 519 -26.18 -8.32 14.30
C GLN A 519 -25.13 -8.19 15.40
N ASN A 520 -25.37 -7.34 16.39
CA ASN A 520 -24.47 -7.14 17.52
C ASN A 520 -24.28 -8.44 18.34
N ASN A 521 -25.34 -9.25 18.49
CA ASN A 521 -25.25 -10.54 19.15
C ASN A 521 -24.41 -11.56 18.35
N LYS A 522 -24.45 -11.53 17.00
CA LYS A 522 -23.63 -12.44 16.16
C LYS A 522 -22.14 -12.24 16.35
N THR A 523 -21.71 -11.00 16.57
CA THR A 523 -20.29 -10.65 16.75
C THR A 523 -19.90 -10.42 18.22
N ASN A 524 -20.83 -10.66 19.14
CA ASN A 524 -20.66 -10.47 20.59
C ASN A 524 -20.17 -9.04 20.94
N GLU A 525 -20.81 -8.02 20.37
CA GLU A 525 -20.44 -6.62 20.63
C GLU A 525 -20.75 -6.19 22.05
N VAL A 526 -19.87 -5.35 22.59
CA VAL A 526 -20.12 -4.64 23.86
C VAL A 526 -21.04 -3.47 23.57
N LEU A 527 -22.19 -3.38 24.24
CA LEU A 527 -23.00 -2.17 24.22
C LEU A 527 -22.38 -1.11 25.14
N GLY A 528 -22.26 0.11 24.64
CA GLY A 528 -21.59 1.21 25.36
C GLY A 528 -20.07 1.15 25.25
N TRP A 529 -19.38 1.93 26.08
CA TRP A 529 -17.94 2.16 26.02
C TRP A 529 -17.32 2.13 27.43
N PRO A 530 -17.12 0.94 28.02
CA PRO A 530 -16.52 0.83 29.35
C PRO A 530 -15.10 1.41 29.44
N GLU A 531 -14.37 1.48 28.33
CA GLU A 531 -13.05 2.13 28.25
C GLU A 531 -13.20 3.61 27.90
N PHE A 532 -13.83 4.36 28.83
CA PHE A 532 -14.25 5.76 28.65
C PHE A 532 -13.12 6.72 28.23
N ASP A 533 -11.93 6.54 28.79
CA ASP A 533 -10.78 7.42 28.58
C ASP A 533 -9.95 7.06 27.34
N TRP A 534 -10.30 5.99 26.61
CA TRP A 534 -9.55 5.59 25.43
C TRP A 534 -9.60 6.67 24.33
N ARG A 535 -8.46 6.91 23.70
CA ARG A 535 -8.28 7.85 22.58
C ARG A 535 -7.40 7.18 21.50
N PRO A 536 -7.62 7.45 20.21
CA PRO A 536 -6.78 6.90 19.16
C PRO A 536 -5.38 7.53 19.18
N PRO A 537 -4.34 6.83 18.71
CA PRO A 537 -3.01 7.40 18.54
C PRO A 537 -2.97 8.38 17.35
N ILE A 538 -2.01 9.30 17.39
CA ILE A 538 -1.70 10.17 16.23
C ILE A 538 -1.03 9.29 15.15
N PRO A 539 -1.48 9.36 13.87
CA PRO A 539 -0.83 8.63 12.78
C PRO A 539 0.65 9.00 12.62
N GLU A 540 1.47 8.01 12.26
CA GLU A 540 2.89 8.23 11.99
C GLU A 540 3.06 9.15 10.78
N GLY A 541 4.01 10.09 10.88
CA GLY A 541 4.25 11.10 9.85
C GLY A 541 3.21 12.22 9.73
N TYR A 542 2.14 12.23 10.54
CA TYR A 542 1.13 13.31 10.48
C TYR A 542 1.75 14.70 10.76
N PRO A 543 1.47 15.75 9.96
CA PRO A 543 0.44 15.84 8.92
C PRO A 543 0.90 15.56 7.47
N GLU A 544 2.06 14.94 7.25
CA GLU A 544 2.52 14.57 5.91
C GLU A 544 1.64 13.48 5.28
N GLY A 545 1.43 13.54 3.96
CA GLY A 545 0.67 12.54 3.20
C GLY A 545 -0.85 12.65 3.26
N ILE A 546 -1.42 13.76 3.73
CA ILE A 546 -2.89 14.01 3.72
C ILE A 546 -3.50 14.07 2.31
N ASP A 547 -2.65 14.22 1.29
CA ASP A 547 -2.97 14.20 -0.14
C ASP A 547 -2.99 12.80 -0.76
N LYS A 548 -2.47 11.78 -0.04
CA LYS A 548 -2.42 10.39 -0.50
C LYS A 548 -3.78 9.68 -0.36
N ILE A 549 -4.00 8.67 -1.21
CA ILE A 549 -5.16 7.78 -1.15
C ILE A 549 -4.91 6.72 -0.08
N ALA A 550 -5.67 6.75 1.00
CA ALA A 550 -5.54 5.81 2.13
C ALA A 550 -6.78 4.90 2.28
N ASP A 551 -7.51 4.66 1.19
CA ASP A 551 -8.64 3.73 1.15
C ASP A 551 -8.21 2.39 0.54
N GLU A 552 -8.19 1.34 1.37
CA GLU A 552 -7.79 -0.01 0.97
C GLU A 552 -8.74 -0.62 -0.06
N VAL A 553 -10.03 -0.23 -0.08
CA VAL A 553 -10.99 -0.72 -1.08
C VAL A 553 -10.64 -0.20 -2.46
N GLN A 554 -10.34 1.11 -2.57
CA GLN A 554 -9.86 1.70 -3.82
C GLN A 554 -8.53 1.08 -4.27
N ALA A 555 -7.64 0.75 -3.34
CA ALA A 555 -6.41 0.04 -3.67
C ALA A 555 -6.68 -1.35 -4.24
N LYS A 556 -7.62 -2.12 -3.66
CA LYS A 556 -8.00 -3.45 -4.18
C LYS A 556 -8.60 -3.38 -5.58
N GLU A 557 -9.45 -2.39 -5.85
CA GLU A 557 -10.01 -2.15 -7.19
C GLU A 557 -8.91 -1.80 -8.20
N PHE A 558 -8.00 -0.89 -7.83
CA PHE A 558 -6.83 -0.52 -8.63
C PHE A 558 -5.94 -1.74 -8.96
N LEU A 559 -5.67 -2.60 -7.97
CA LEU A 559 -4.85 -3.80 -8.17
C LEU A 559 -5.55 -4.85 -9.03
N SER A 560 -6.88 -4.96 -8.96
CA SER A 560 -7.66 -5.82 -9.84
C SER A 560 -7.58 -5.36 -11.30
N GLU A 561 -7.70 -4.04 -11.53
CA GLU A 561 -7.51 -3.42 -12.85
C GLU A 561 -6.09 -3.65 -13.39
N TYR A 562 -5.07 -3.44 -12.56
CA TYR A 562 -3.68 -3.72 -12.90
C TYR A 562 -3.49 -5.17 -13.30
N ASN A 563 -3.96 -6.12 -12.50
CA ASN A 563 -3.75 -7.55 -12.76
C ASN A 563 -4.33 -7.97 -14.12
N ARG A 564 -5.55 -7.53 -14.44
CA ARG A 564 -6.20 -7.84 -15.72
C ARG A 564 -5.45 -7.24 -16.91
N THR A 565 -5.05 -5.97 -16.82
CA THR A 565 -4.39 -5.28 -17.94
C THR A 565 -2.93 -5.69 -18.12
N ALA A 566 -2.24 -6.04 -17.03
CA ALA A 566 -0.86 -6.52 -17.05
C ALA A 566 -0.76 -7.89 -17.74
N GLU A 567 -1.68 -8.83 -17.50
CA GLU A 567 -1.70 -10.14 -18.18
C GLU A 567 -1.75 -9.98 -19.70
N GLU A 568 -2.54 -9.04 -20.23
CA GLU A 568 -2.63 -8.76 -21.68
C GLU A 568 -1.33 -8.16 -22.24
N VAL A 569 -0.81 -7.12 -21.58
CA VAL A 569 0.35 -6.37 -22.08
C VAL A 569 1.65 -7.18 -21.95
N TRP A 570 1.83 -7.91 -20.85
CA TRP A 570 3.00 -8.73 -20.61
C TRP A 570 3.02 -9.94 -21.55
N ASN A 571 1.86 -10.59 -21.78
CA ASN A 571 1.76 -11.66 -22.77
C ASN A 571 2.18 -11.20 -24.17
N ALA A 572 1.70 -10.04 -24.63
CA ALA A 572 2.03 -9.50 -25.94
C ALA A 572 3.54 -9.20 -26.10
N TYR A 573 4.18 -8.69 -25.05
CA TYR A 573 5.63 -8.50 -25.03
C TYR A 573 6.38 -9.84 -25.03
N THR A 574 5.97 -10.80 -24.20
CA THR A 574 6.62 -12.11 -24.11
C THR A 574 6.54 -12.87 -25.44
N GLU A 575 5.41 -12.82 -26.16
CA GLU A 575 5.30 -13.40 -27.51
C GLU A 575 6.26 -12.75 -28.52
N ALA A 576 6.36 -11.42 -28.52
CA ALA A 576 7.29 -10.71 -29.40
C ALA A 576 8.77 -11.02 -29.05
N SER A 577 9.09 -11.09 -27.76
CA SER A 577 10.41 -11.47 -27.27
C SER A 577 10.77 -12.92 -27.62
N TRP A 578 9.81 -13.84 -27.48
CA TRP A 578 9.96 -15.23 -27.90
C TRP A 578 10.24 -15.35 -29.41
N ALA A 579 9.46 -14.63 -30.24
CA ALA A 579 9.64 -14.62 -31.69
C ALA A 579 11.02 -14.12 -32.11
N TYR A 580 11.56 -13.11 -31.42
CA TYR A 580 12.92 -12.64 -31.62
C TYR A 580 13.98 -13.68 -31.20
N ASN A 581 13.84 -14.23 -29.99
CA ASN A 581 14.79 -15.19 -29.43
C ASN A 581 14.88 -16.52 -30.21
N THR A 582 13.81 -16.89 -30.91
CA THR A 582 13.71 -18.11 -31.73
C THR A 582 13.81 -17.84 -33.23
N ASN A 583 13.99 -16.58 -33.64
CA ASN A 583 14.21 -16.16 -35.02
C ASN A 583 14.79 -14.73 -35.05
N ILE A 584 16.11 -14.61 -34.94
CA ILE A 584 16.81 -13.33 -34.84
C ILE A 584 16.79 -12.61 -36.20
N THR A 585 15.97 -11.56 -36.30
CA THR A 585 15.87 -10.67 -37.48
C THR A 585 15.63 -9.24 -37.02
N ASP A 586 16.02 -8.25 -37.83
CA ASP A 586 15.72 -6.84 -37.55
C ASP A 586 14.20 -6.60 -37.43
N HIS A 587 13.40 -7.28 -38.25
CA HIS A 587 11.95 -7.22 -38.18
C HIS A 587 11.39 -7.65 -36.82
N ASN A 588 11.80 -8.82 -36.31
CA ASN A 588 11.34 -9.30 -35.01
C ASN A 588 11.88 -8.45 -33.86
N LYS A 589 13.10 -7.91 -34.00
CA LYS A 589 13.70 -6.99 -33.04
C LYS A 589 12.85 -5.72 -32.92
N ASP A 590 12.47 -5.11 -34.03
CA ASP A 590 11.65 -3.89 -34.04
C ASP A 590 10.28 -4.12 -33.40
N ILE A 591 9.63 -5.26 -33.69
CA ILE A 591 8.35 -5.65 -33.06
C ILE A 591 8.53 -5.84 -31.54
N MET A 592 9.58 -6.55 -31.11
CA MET A 592 9.87 -6.75 -29.70
C MET A 592 10.10 -5.41 -28.98
N LEU A 593 10.86 -4.50 -29.57
CA LEU A 593 11.12 -3.17 -29.01
C LEU A 593 9.84 -2.32 -28.93
N GLU A 594 8.97 -2.39 -29.95
CA GLU A 594 7.65 -1.74 -29.92
C GLU A 594 6.79 -2.24 -28.75
N LYS A 595 6.69 -3.57 -28.56
CA LYS A 595 5.91 -4.15 -27.45
C LYS A 595 6.56 -3.88 -26.09
N ASN A 596 7.89 -3.80 -26.02
CA ASN A 596 8.60 -3.40 -24.81
C ASN A 596 8.23 -1.97 -24.37
N LEU A 597 8.15 -1.03 -25.32
CA LEU A 597 7.71 0.34 -25.04
C LEU A 597 6.25 0.40 -24.56
N ALA A 598 5.36 -0.39 -25.17
CA ALA A 598 3.98 -0.49 -24.73
C ALA A 598 3.88 -1.01 -23.29
N MET A 599 4.64 -2.05 -22.95
CA MET A 599 4.75 -2.58 -21.60
C MET A 599 5.30 -1.55 -20.61
N SER A 600 6.38 -0.85 -20.97
CA SER A 600 6.97 0.19 -20.11
C SER A 600 6.01 1.37 -19.87
N LYS A 601 5.22 1.75 -20.88
CA LYS A 601 4.17 2.77 -20.70
C LYS A 601 3.10 2.34 -19.69
N HIS A 602 2.68 1.07 -19.75
CA HIS A 602 1.77 0.48 -18.75
C HIS A 602 2.39 0.47 -17.36
N THR A 603 3.64 -0.01 -17.22
CA THR A 603 4.39 -0.01 -15.95
C THR A 603 4.52 1.39 -15.36
N LEU A 604 4.84 2.40 -16.17
CA LEU A 604 4.93 3.79 -15.72
C LEU A 604 3.57 4.32 -15.23
N GLN A 605 2.50 4.10 -16.00
CA GLN A 605 1.16 4.56 -15.64
C GLN A 605 0.70 3.98 -14.30
N TYR A 606 0.79 2.66 -14.14
CA TYR A 606 0.33 1.98 -12.93
C TYR A 606 1.29 2.21 -11.76
N GLY A 607 2.60 2.27 -11.99
CA GLY A 607 3.55 2.55 -10.93
C GLY A 607 3.44 3.96 -10.36
N MET A 608 3.14 4.96 -11.21
CA MET A 608 2.86 6.32 -10.73
C MET A 608 1.55 6.39 -9.92
N ARG A 609 0.47 5.74 -10.39
CA ARG A 609 -0.78 5.61 -9.62
C ARG A 609 -0.56 4.88 -8.29
N ALA A 610 0.26 3.82 -8.27
CA ALA A 610 0.58 3.08 -7.03
C ALA A 610 1.25 3.98 -5.98
N ARG A 611 2.10 4.94 -6.40
CA ARG A 611 2.75 5.93 -5.52
C ARG A 611 1.78 6.97 -4.93
N GLU A 612 0.53 7.05 -5.41
CA GLU A 612 -0.52 7.92 -4.84
C GLU A 612 -1.16 7.31 -3.59
N PHE A 613 -1.00 5.99 -3.36
CA PHE A 613 -1.55 5.31 -2.20
C PHE A 613 -0.63 5.42 -0.97
N ASP A 614 -1.23 5.67 0.21
CA ASP A 614 -0.58 5.47 1.51
C ASP A 614 -1.09 4.16 2.12
N SER A 615 -0.31 3.10 1.98
CA SER A 615 -0.66 1.75 2.44
C SER A 615 -0.24 1.47 3.88
N THR A 616 0.21 2.48 4.65
CA THR A 616 0.78 2.29 6.00
C THR A 616 -0.22 1.64 6.97
N ASP A 617 -1.51 1.97 6.83
CA ASP A 617 -2.57 1.50 7.72
C ASP A 617 -3.50 0.45 7.08
N PHE A 618 -3.14 -0.07 5.90
CA PHE A 618 -3.89 -1.15 5.24
C PHE A 618 -3.79 -2.44 6.03
N GLN A 619 -4.90 -3.15 6.14
CA GLN A 619 -5.02 -4.39 6.89
C GLN A 619 -4.53 -5.59 6.06
N ASP A 620 -4.81 -5.60 4.74
CA ASP A 620 -4.34 -6.65 3.84
C ASP A 620 -2.88 -6.42 3.39
N GLN A 621 -1.97 -7.19 3.98
CA GLN A 621 -0.54 -7.13 3.67
C GLN A 621 -0.23 -7.46 2.21
N SER A 622 -1.08 -8.22 1.52
CA SER A 622 -0.87 -8.52 0.10
C SER A 622 -1.02 -7.27 -0.78
N VAL A 623 -2.00 -6.41 -0.46
CA VAL A 623 -2.23 -5.13 -1.14
C VAL A 623 -1.02 -4.22 -0.96
N THR A 624 -0.54 -4.08 0.28
CA THR A 624 0.66 -3.29 0.61
C THR A 624 1.90 -3.80 -0.15
N ARG A 625 2.10 -5.12 -0.18
CA ARG A 625 3.24 -5.73 -0.87
C ARG A 625 3.19 -5.50 -2.37
N ILE A 626 2.02 -5.62 -3.01
CA ILE A 626 1.86 -5.35 -4.43
C ILE A 626 2.08 -3.87 -4.72
N LEU A 627 1.47 -2.96 -3.96
CA LEU A 627 1.66 -1.51 -4.14
C LEU A 627 3.13 -1.09 -4.03
N LYS A 628 3.86 -1.66 -3.06
CA LYS A 628 5.31 -1.44 -2.92
C LYS A 628 6.07 -1.92 -4.15
N LYS A 629 5.75 -3.10 -4.67
CA LYS A 629 6.36 -3.65 -5.90
C LYS A 629 6.08 -2.76 -7.11
N LEU A 630 4.82 -2.35 -7.33
CA LEU A 630 4.44 -1.49 -8.45
C LEU A 630 5.05 -0.08 -8.36
N SER A 631 5.28 0.41 -7.15
CA SER A 631 5.94 1.71 -6.94
C SER A 631 7.40 1.74 -7.42
N ALA A 632 8.04 0.57 -7.58
CA ALA A 632 9.31 0.41 -8.28
C ALA A 632 9.06 0.22 -9.79
N ILE A 633 9.18 1.31 -10.54
CA ILE A 633 8.87 1.43 -11.98
C ILE A 633 10.03 0.92 -12.86
N GLU A 634 11.17 0.60 -12.23
CA GLU A 634 12.38 0.09 -12.89
C GLU A 634 12.85 1.02 -14.04
N ARG A 635 13.27 0.44 -15.17
CA ARG A 635 13.73 1.19 -16.35
C ARG A 635 12.66 2.08 -16.98
N ALA A 636 11.37 1.79 -16.77
CA ALA A 636 10.28 2.60 -17.33
C ALA A 636 10.18 4.00 -16.70
N ALA A 637 10.93 4.26 -15.61
CA ALA A 637 11.09 5.61 -15.06
C ALA A 637 11.97 6.52 -15.93
N LEU A 638 12.77 5.96 -16.85
CA LEU A 638 13.58 6.75 -17.77
C LEU A 638 12.70 7.57 -18.74
N PRO A 639 13.15 8.75 -19.16
CA PRO A 639 12.60 9.45 -20.32
C PRO A 639 12.49 8.54 -21.54
N GLU A 640 11.47 8.73 -22.38
CA GLU A 640 11.17 7.81 -23.49
C GLU A 640 12.35 7.64 -24.48
N ASP A 641 13.11 8.69 -24.76
CA ASP A 641 14.30 8.67 -25.61
C ASP A 641 15.44 7.85 -24.99
N GLU A 642 15.71 8.05 -23.70
CA GLU A 642 16.69 7.27 -22.95
C GLU A 642 16.26 5.82 -22.75
N LEU A 643 14.95 5.54 -22.60
CA LEU A 643 14.41 4.18 -22.52
C LEU A 643 14.57 3.43 -23.85
N LYS A 644 14.33 4.11 -24.98
CA LYS A 644 14.60 3.55 -26.31
C LYS A 644 16.08 3.25 -26.49
N GLU A 645 16.96 4.16 -26.07
CA GLU A 645 18.41 3.94 -26.08
C GLU A 645 18.79 2.74 -25.20
N TYR A 646 18.27 2.67 -23.98
CA TYR A 646 18.51 1.56 -23.03
C TYR A 646 18.12 0.21 -23.64
N ASN A 647 16.91 0.10 -24.18
CA ASN A 647 16.40 -1.14 -24.77
C ASN A 647 17.19 -1.55 -26.02
N THR A 648 17.60 -0.57 -26.83
CA THR A 648 18.43 -0.81 -28.02
C THR A 648 19.82 -1.30 -27.62
N LEU A 649 20.47 -0.66 -26.63
CA LEU A 649 21.78 -1.08 -26.12
C LEU A 649 21.75 -2.52 -25.60
N LEU A 650 20.73 -2.89 -24.83
CA LEU A 650 20.60 -4.24 -24.29
C LEU A 650 20.43 -5.27 -25.42
N SER A 651 19.52 -5.03 -26.35
CA SER A 651 19.31 -5.90 -27.52
C SER A 651 20.57 -6.00 -28.40
N ASP A 652 21.28 -4.89 -28.62
CA ASP A 652 22.51 -4.86 -29.41
C ASP A 652 23.64 -5.66 -28.74
N MET A 653 23.80 -5.52 -27.42
CA MET A 653 24.81 -6.26 -26.67
C MET A 653 24.53 -7.77 -26.69
N GLU A 654 23.27 -8.16 -26.48
CA GLU A 654 22.83 -9.55 -26.57
C GLU A 654 23.04 -10.13 -27.98
N THR A 655 22.62 -9.39 -29.02
CA THR A 655 22.84 -9.79 -30.42
C THR A 655 24.32 -9.98 -30.73
N THR A 656 25.16 -9.01 -30.32
CA THR A 656 26.62 -9.05 -30.53
C THR A 656 27.22 -10.32 -29.92
N TYR A 657 26.75 -10.71 -28.74
CA TYR A 657 27.18 -11.94 -28.09
C TYR A 657 26.71 -13.18 -28.88
N SER A 658 25.43 -13.27 -29.21
CA SER A 658 24.82 -14.46 -29.81
C SER A 658 25.33 -14.80 -31.21
N ILE A 659 25.72 -13.81 -32.01
CA ILE A 659 26.17 -14.02 -33.40
C ILE A 659 27.70 -14.02 -33.57
N ALA A 660 28.46 -13.79 -32.50
CA ALA A 660 29.91 -13.72 -32.57
C ALA A 660 30.53 -15.06 -33.02
N LYS A 661 31.55 -14.99 -33.87
CA LYS A 661 32.29 -16.14 -34.39
C LYS A 661 33.78 -15.88 -34.35
N VAL A 662 34.56 -16.91 -34.06
CA VAL A 662 36.04 -16.85 -33.98
C VAL A 662 36.62 -17.54 -35.20
N CYS A 663 37.34 -16.80 -36.04
CA CYS A 663 37.87 -17.31 -37.30
C CYS A 663 39.35 -17.72 -37.19
N ARG A 664 39.69 -18.88 -37.74
CA ARG A 664 41.07 -19.32 -37.97
C ARG A 664 41.64 -18.60 -39.22
N ASP A 665 42.96 -18.64 -39.38
CA ASP A 665 43.66 -18.01 -40.53
C ASP A 665 43.17 -18.51 -41.90
N ASN A 666 42.68 -19.75 -41.96
CA ASN A 666 42.08 -20.36 -43.15
C ASN A 666 40.61 -19.93 -43.41
N LYS A 667 40.12 -18.90 -42.70
CA LYS A 667 38.76 -18.33 -42.78
C LYS A 667 37.62 -19.25 -42.32
N ILE A 668 37.90 -20.37 -41.65
CA ILE A 668 36.88 -21.17 -40.98
C ILE A 668 36.51 -20.47 -39.66
N CYS A 669 35.24 -20.13 -39.47
CA CYS A 669 34.74 -19.41 -38.30
C CYS A 669 33.89 -20.32 -37.41
N HIS A 670 34.20 -20.33 -36.12
CA HIS A 670 33.59 -21.16 -35.09
C HIS A 670 32.66 -20.29 -34.22
N PRO A 671 31.33 -20.51 -34.20
CA PRO A 671 30.45 -19.92 -33.19
C PRO A 671 30.76 -20.46 -31.78
N LEU A 672 30.18 -19.85 -30.75
CA LEU A 672 30.30 -20.34 -29.38
C LEU A 672 29.78 -21.79 -29.27
N ASP A 673 28.50 -22.00 -29.63
CA ASP A 673 27.84 -23.30 -29.52
C ASP A 673 27.50 -23.90 -30.90
N PRO A 674 27.87 -25.17 -31.15
CA PRO A 674 28.63 -26.06 -30.26
C PRO A 674 30.16 -25.89 -30.39
N ASP A 675 30.67 -25.29 -31.47
CA ASP A 675 32.06 -25.45 -31.91
C ASP A 675 33.14 -25.05 -30.87
N LEU A 676 33.11 -23.83 -30.33
CA LEU A 676 34.12 -23.39 -29.35
C LEU A 676 33.93 -24.07 -27.99
N THR A 677 32.68 -24.35 -27.60
CA THR A 677 32.35 -25.10 -26.39
C THR A 677 32.93 -26.51 -26.47
N ASP A 678 32.78 -27.20 -27.61
CA ASP A 678 33.32 -28.53 -27.87
C ASP A 678 34.86 -28.55 -27.85
N ILE A 679 35.51 -27.53 -28.44
CA ILE A 679 36.97 -27.39 -28.41
C ILE A 679 37.46 -27.30 -26.96
N LEU A 680 36.86 -26.44 -26.13
CA LEU A 680 37.30 -26.31 -24.74
C LEU A 680 36.96 -27.53 -23.88
N ALA A 681 35.88 -28.24 -24.17
CA ALA A 681 35.50 -29.45 -23.44
C ALA A 681 36.44 -30.62 -23.75
N SER A 682 36.79 -30.83 -25.02
CA SER A 682 37.46 -32.04 -25.50
C SER A 682 38.95 -31.90 -25.78
N SER A 683 39.43 -30.71 -26.17
CA SER A 683 40.85 -30.51 -26.49
C SER A 683 41.71 -30.58 -25.24
N ARG A 684 42.92 -31.08 -25.40
CA ARG A 684 43.97 -31.14 -24.36
C ARG A 684 45.26 -30.49 -24.85
N ASP A 685 45.18 -29.73 -25.94
CA ASP A 685 46.26 -28.94 -26.52
C ASP A 685 46.20 -27.51 -25.97
N TYR A 686 47.31 -27.04 -25.37
CA TYR A 686 47.34 -25.74 -24.70
C TYR A 686 47.06 -24.58 -25.65
N ASP A 687 47.65 -24.61 -26.86
CA ASP A 687 47.58 -23.49 -27.80
C ASP A 687 46.22 -23.44 -28.52
N GLU A 688 45.59 -24.59 -28.76
CA GLU A 688 44.22 -24.65 -29.28
C GLU A 688 43.20 -24.12 -28.26
N LEU A 689 43.33 -24.51 -26.99
CA LEU A 689 42.50 -23.98 -25.91
C LEU A 689 42.69 -22.45 -25.78
N LEU A 690 43.94 -21.98 -25.91
CA LEU A 690 44.26 -20.55 -25.86
C LEU A 690 43.65 -19.78 -27.04
N PHE A 691 43.72 -20.34 -28.25
CA PHE A 691 43.08 -19.77 -29.45
C PHE A 691 41.58 -19.55 -29.22
N ALA A 692 40.86 -20.59 -28.79
CA ALA A 692 39.42 -20.51 -28.54
C ALA A 692 39.09 -19.47 -27.45
N TRP A 693 39.82 -19.52 -26.33
CA TRP A 693 39.60 -18.66 -25.17
C TRP A 693 39.84 -17.17 -25.47
N LYS A 694 40.96 -16.85 -26.14
CA LYS A 694 41.34 -15.49 -26.49
C LYS A 694 40.47 -14.96 -27.62
N GLY A 695 40.29 -15.76 -28.67
CA GLY A 695 39.48 -15.39 -29.82
C GLY A 695 38.05 -15.03 -29.44
N TRP A 696 37.44 -15.77 -28.51
CA TRP A 696 36.09 -15.46 -28.03
C TRP A 696 36.00 -14.11 -27.33
N ARG A 697 36.97 -13.78 -26.47
CA ARG A 697 37.03 -12.50 -25.76
C ARG A 697 37.24 -11.31 -26.71
N ASP A 698 38.03 -11.50 -27.75
CA ASP A 698 38.27 -10.50 -28.78
C ASP A 698 37.03 -10.29 -29.67
N ALA A 699 36.32 -11.37 -30.03
CA ALA A 699 35.16 -11.32 -30.94
C ALA A 699 33.86 -10.85 -30.25
N SER A 700 33.72 -11.08 -28.94
CA SER A 700 32.52 -10.72 -28.17
C SER A 700 32.79 -9.59 -27.17
N GLY A 701 33.48 -9.89 -26.06
CA GLY A 701 33.66 -8.99 -24.92
C GLY A 701 34.23 -7.62 -25.31
N LYS A 702 35.34 -7.61 -26.05
CA LYS A 702 35.99 -6.37 -26.53
C LYS A 702 35.03 -5.46 -27.31
N VAL A 703 34.15 -6.02 -28.12
CA VAL A 703 33.18 -5.28 -28.96
C VAL A 703 32.05 -4.67 -28.12
N ILE A 704 31.70 -5.29 -26.98
CA ILE A 704 30.60 -4.87 -26.09
C ILE A 704 30.98 -3.70 -25.19
N ARG A 705 32.27 -3.49 -24.91
CA ARG A 705 32.79 -2.57 -23.89
C ARG A 705 32.15 -1.18 -23.88
N ASN A 706 32.10 -0.51 -25.04
CA ASN A 706 31.58 0.86 -25.13
C ASN A 706 30.07 0.94 -24.87
N LYS A 707 29.29 -0.03 -25.36
CA LYS A 707 27.86 -0.11 -25.09
C LYS A 707 27.60 -0.34 -23.60
N TYR A 708 28.44 -1.15 -22.94
CA TYR A 708 28.29 -1.45 -21.52
C TYR A 708 28.49 -0.20 -20.62
N LYS A 709 29.45 0.68 -20.94
CA LYS A 709 29.63 1.95 -20.22
C LYS A 709 28.36 2.81 -20.23
N ARG A 710 27.74 2.94 -21.41
CA ARG A 710 26.49 3.71 -21.57
C ARG A 710 25.32 3.03 -20.87
N TYR A 711 25.23 1.70 -20.98
CA TYR A 711 24.25 0.87 -20.28
C TYR A 711 24.30 1.06 -18.75
N VAL A 712 25.49 1.04 -18.13
CA VAL A 712 25.66 1.27 -16.68
C VAL A 712 25.14 2.64 -16.27
N THR A 713 25.44 3.67 -17.06
CA THR A 713 24.97 5.05 -16.82
C THR A 713 23.44 5.12 -16.77
N LEU A 714 22.76 4.56 -17.76
CA LEU A 714 21.29 4.57 -17.84
C LEU A 714 20.65 3.68 -16.77
N SER A 715 21.25 2.54 -16.45
CA SER A 715 20.78 1.62 -15.39
C SER A 715 20.79 2.30 -14.02
N ASN A 716 21.88 3.00 -13.69
CA ASN A 716 21.97 3.74 -12.43
C ASN A 716 20.99 4.91 -12.39
N LYS A 717 20.81 5.63 -13.52
CA LYS A 717 19.79 6.68 -13.60
C LYS A 717 18.39 6.14 -13.33
N ALA A 718 18.03 5.00 -13.91
CA ALA A 718 16.76 4.33 -13.65
C ALA A 718 16.60 3.94 -12.17
N ALA A 719 17.65 3.38 -11.55
CA ALA A 719 17.63 3.01 -10.13
C ALA A 719 17.41 4.21 -9.21
N VAL A 720 18.09 5.33 -9.48
CA VAL A 720 17.93 6.59 -8.72
C VAL A 720 16.53 7.16 -8.83
N LEU A 721 15.91 7.12 -10.02
CA LEU A 721 14.52 7.55 -10.23
C LEU A 721 13.50 6.67 -9.47
N ASN A 722 13.92 5.50 -9.00
CA ASN A 722 13.13 4.57 -8.18
C ASN A 722 13.51 4.60 -6.69
N GLY A 723 14.38 5.52 -6.26
CA GLY A 723 14.76 5.68 -4.85
C GLY A 723 15.88 4.75 -4.37
N TYR A 724 16.61 4.10 -5.29
CA TYR A 724 17.80 3.31 -4.97
C TYR A 724 19.08 4.11 -5.24
N THR A 725 20.19 3.76 -4.58
CA THR A 725 21.48 4.43 -4.79
C THR A 725 22.09 4.13 -6.16
N ASP A 726 21.90 2.90 -6.64
CA ASP A 726 22.48 2.35 -7.86
C ASP A 726 21.70 1.09 -8.29
N ASN A 727 21.96 0.59 -9.50
CA ASN A 727 21.27 -0.59 -10.01
C ASN A 727 21.61 -1.89 -9.23
N GLY A 728 22.79 -1.97 -8.61
CA GLY A 728 23.16 -3.08 -7.74
C GLY A 728 22.31 -3.10 -6.46
N ALA A 729 22.06 -1.95 -5.85
CA ALA A 729 21.17 -1.82 -4.70
C ALA A 729 19.73 -2.23 -5.02
N PHE A 730 19.22 -1.86 -6.20
CA PHE A 730 17.92 -2.33 -6.69
C PHE A 730 17.88 -3.87 -6.80
N TRP A 731 18.88 -4.50 -7.42
CA TRP A 731 18.93 -5.96 -7.56
C TRP A 731 19.00 -6.69 -6.21
N ARG A 732 19.82 -6.21 -5.27
CA ARG A 732 19.90 -6.80 -3.92
C ARG A 732 18.58 -6.66 -3.16
N SER A 733 17.76 -5.64 -3.45
CA SER A 733 16.47 -5.46 -2.79
C SER A 733 15.45 -6.57 -3.05
N LEU A 734 15.62 -7.34 -4.13
CA LEU A 734 14.79 -8.51 -4.45
C LEU A 734 14.92 -9.66 -3.44
N TYR A 735 15.97 -9.63 -2.61
CA TYR A 735 16.17 -10.58 -1.51
C TYR A 735 15.60 -10.10 -0.18
N GLU A 736 15.04 -8.89 -0.12
CA GLU A 736 14.38 -8.31 1.08
C GLU A 736 15.20 -8.45 2.38
N THR A 737 16.53 -8.46 2.24
CA THR A 737 17.48 -8.74 3.33
C THR A 737 18.48 -7.58 3.43
N PRO A 738 18.43 -6.76 4.49
CA PRO A 738 19.34 -5.61 4.61
C PRO A 738 20.82 -5.98 4.65
N THR A 739 21.15 -7.18 5.13
CA THR A 739 22.52 -7.71 5.31
C THR A 739 22.95 -8.66 4.19
N PHE A 740 22.32 -8.57 3.01
CA PHE A 740 22.46 -9.58 1.98
C PHE A 740 23.90 -9.78 1.49
N GLU A 741 24.68 -8.69 1.34
CA GLU A 741 26.08 -8.75 0.90
C GLU A 741 26.96 -9.48 1.93
N GLU A 742 26.77 -9.21 3.22
CA GLU A 742 27.48 -9.91 4.31
C GLU A 742 27.06 -11.38 4.42
N ASP A 743 25.78 -11.68 4.19
CA ASP A 743 25.25 -13.04 4.27
C ASP A 743 25.83 -13.94 3.18
N VAL A 744 25.95 -13.46 1.93
CA VAL A 744 26.58 -14.22 0.84
C VAL A 744 28.09 -14.36 1.03
N GLU A 745 28.78 -13.36 1.60
CA GLU A 745 30.20 -13.47 1.92
C GLU A 745 30.46 -14.54 2.97
N ARG A 746 29.65 -14.58 4.04
CA ARG A 746 29.73 -15.60 5.09
C ARG A 746 29.56 -17.00 4.52
N LEU A 747 28.59 -17.20 3.63
CA LEU A 747 28.39 -18.48 2.94
C LEU A 747 29.62 -18.87 2.10
N TYR A 748 30.18 -17.93 1.34
CA TYR A 748 31.40 -18.17 0.55
C TYR A 748 32.57 -18.61 1.43
N LEU A 749 32.79 -17.94 2.57
CA LEU A 749 33.87 -18.28 3.50
C LEU A 749 33.70 -19.67 4.12
N GLN A 750 32.47 -20.11 4.42
CA GLN A 750 32.19 -21.47 4.89
C GLN A 750 32.55 -22.53 3.84
N LEU A 751 32.37 -22.21 2.55
CA LEU A 751 32.60 -23.11 1.42
C LEU A 751 34.05 -23.12 0.95
N GLN A 752 34.84 -22.10 1.33
CA GLN A 752 36.22 -21.91 0.89
C GLN A 752 37.14 -23.12 1.16
N PRO A 753 37.11 -23.80 2.32
CA PRO A 753 38.00 -24.93 2.58
C PRO A 753 37.84 -26.08 1.57
N LEU A 754 36.60 -26.36 1.14
CA LEU A 754 36.31 -27.38 0.13
C LEU A 754 36.83 -26.96 -1.25
N TYR A 755 36.59 -25.71 -1.65
CA TYR A 755 37.09 -25.18 -2.93
C TYR A 755 38.62 -25.17 -3.01
N LEU A 756 39.31 -24.76 -1.94
CA LEU A 756 40.79 -24.72 -1.94
C LEU A 756 41.41 -26.11 -2.08
N ASN A 757 40.81 -27.13 -1.46
CA ASN A 757 41.24 -28.51 -1.61
C ASN A 757 41.01 -29.04 -3.03
N LEU A 758 39.84 -28.75 -3.62
CA LEU A 758 39.55 -29.12 -5.01
C LEU A 758 40.51 -28.42 -5.99
N HIS A 759 40.74 -27.12 -5.80
CA HIS A 759 41.65 -26.32 -6.63
C HIS A 759 43.07 -26.86 -6.61
N ALA A 760 43.63 -27.15 -5.42
CA ALA A 760 44.98 -27.67 -5.30
C ALA A 760 45.15 -29.03 -6.02
N TYR A 761 44.18 -29.93 -5.84
CA TYR A 761 44.16 -31.24 -6.48
C TYR A 761 44.10 -31.12 -8.02
N VAL A 762 43.18 -30.30 -8.54
CA VAL A 762 43.04 -30.05 -9.98
C VAL A 762 44.29 -29.40 -10.54
N ARG A 763 44.88 -28.41 -9.85
CA ARG A 763 46.13 -27.75 -10.26
C ARG A 763 47.28 -28.75 -10.39
N ARG A 764 47.39 -29.72 -9.48
CA ARG A 764 48.40 -30.78 -9.54
C ARG A 764 48.20 -31.67 -10.77
N ALA A 765 46.97 -32.04 -11.08
CA ALA A 765 46.66 -32.84 -12.28
C ALA A 765 46.98 -32.08 -13.58
N LEU A 766 46.61 -30.80 -13.65
CA LEU A 766 46.97 -29.93 -14.78
C LEU A 766 48.49 -29.75 -14.92
N TYR A 767 49.22 -29.64 -13.79
CA TYR A 767 50.68 -29.61 -13.79
C TYR A 767 51.27 -30.89 -14.40
N LYS A 768 50.74 -32.07 -14.05
CA LYS A 768 51.18 -33.35 -14.64
C LYS A 768 50.93 -33.39 -16.15
N LYS A 769 49.85 -32.77 -16.64
CA LYS A 769 49.48 -32.77 -18.06
C LYS A 769 50.24 -31.73 -18.89
N TYR A 770 50.33 -30.49 -18.43
CA TYR A 770 50.83 -29.33 -19.20
C TYR A 770 52.25 -28.89 -18.82
N GLY A 771 52.80 -29.42 -17.72
CA GLY A 771 54.19 -29.18 -17.29
C GLY A 771 54.41 -27.87 -16.52
N PRO A 772 55.61 -27.70 -15.92
CA PRO A 772 55.95 -26.59 -15.03
C PRO A 772 56.03 -25.22 -15.72
N GLU A 773 56.25 -25.18 -17.03
CA GLU A 773 56.29 -23.92 -17.79
C GLU A 773 54.89 -23.30 -17.95
N ARG A 774 53.84 -24.13 -17.82
CA ARG A 774 52.45 -23.73 -18.10
C ARG A 774 51.56 -23.73 -16.85
N VAL A 775 51.96 -24.40 -15.78
CA VAL A 775 51.23 -24.46 -14.50
C VAL A 775 52.22 -24.39 -13.33
N ASN A 776 51.95 -23.54 -12.34
CA ASN A 776 52.72 -23.47 -11.09
C ASN A 776 51.93 -24.12 -9.96
N LEU A 777 52.54 -25.08 -9.23
CA LEU A 777 51.91 -25.77 -8.10
C LEU A 777 51.58 -24.87 -6.89
N LYS A 778 52.08 -23.64 -6.86
CA LYS A 778 51.84 -22.66 -5.79
C LYS A 778 51.15 -21.38 -6.30
N GLY A 779 50.87 -21.31 -7.60
CA GLY A 779 50.29 -20.15 -8.26
C GLY A 779 48.85 -20.39 -8.74
N PRO A 780 48.22 -19.39 -9.37
CA PRO A 780 46.89 -19.54 -9.95
C PRO A 780 46.87 -20.47 -11.18
N ILE A 781 45.71 -21.06 -11.50
CA ILE A 781 45.51 -21.90 -12.69
C ILE A 781 45.21 -21.02 -13.92
N PRO A 782 45.83 -21.26 -15.08
CA PRO A 782 45.45 -20.56 -16.31
C PRO A 782 44.00 -20.83 -16.72
N ALA A 783 43.21 -19.76 -16.90
CA ALA A 783 41.75 -19.82 -17.02
C ALA A 783 41.16 -20.56 -18.24
N HIS A 784 41.99 -21.03 -19.17
CA HIS A 784 41.59 -21.72 -20.41
C HIS A 784 41.74 -23.24 -20.34
N LEU A 785 42.28 -23.78 -19.24
CA LEU A 785 42.59 -25.21 -19.09
C LEU A 785 41.51 -26.04 -18.38
N LEU A 786 40.37 -25.42 -18.05
CA LEU A 786 39.38 -25.96 -17.12
C LEU A 786 38.11 -26.47 -17.82
N GLY A 787 38.21 -26.87 -19.09
CA GLY A 787 37.11 -27.55 -19.79
C GLY A 787 35.92 -26.67 -20.19
N ASN A 788 35.98 -25.36 -19.94
CA ASN A 788 34.87 -24.42 -20.14
C ASN A 788 35.39 -23.00 -20.48
N MET A 789 34.67 -22.26 -21.33
CA MET A 789 35.03 -20.90 -21.79
C MET A 789 35.31 -19.87 -20.68
N TRP A 790 34.64 -20.03 -19.55
CA TRP A 790 34.76 -19.13 -18.40
C TRP A 790 35.40 -19.80 -17.19
N ALA A 791 35.75 -21.08 -17.28
CA ALA A 791 36.16 -21.90 -16.13
C ALA A 791 35.15 -21.81 -14.96
N GLN A 792 33.86 -21.73 -15.29
CA GLN A 792 32.78 -21.72 -14.29
C GLN A 792 32.39 -23.12 -13.82
N SER A 793 32.66 -24.13 -14.64
CA SER A 793 32.47 -25.55 -14.37
C SER A 793 33.66 -26.29 -14.96
N TRP A 794 34.16 -27.28 -14.23
CA TRP A 794 35.39 -28.04 -14.53
C TRP A 794 35.07 -29.51 -14.82
N SER A 795 33.79 -29.89 -14.98
CA SER A 795 33.37 -31.27 -15.22
C SER A 795 34.02 -31.89 -16.47
N ASN A 796 34.22 -31.09 -17.52
CA ASN A 796 34.81 -31.54 -18.79
C ASN A 796 36.29 -31.96 -18.72
N ILE A 797 36.98 -31.72 -17.61
CA ILE A 797 38.36 -32.23 -17.38
C ILE A 797 38.39 -33.42 -16.42
N PHE A 798 37.25 -34.05 -16.14
CA PHE A 798 37.15 -35.21 -15.24
C PHE A 798 38.09 -36.35 -15.63
N ASP A 799 38.33 -36.57 -16.93
CA ASP A 799 39.31 -37.53 -17.45
C ASP A 799 40.75 -37.28 -16.95
N LEU A 800 41.12 -36.03 -16.69
CA LEU A 800 42.44 -35.65 -16.18
C LEU A 800 42.55 -35.77 -14.66
N VAL A 801 41.42 -35.70 -13.96
CA VAL A 801 41.37 -35.55 -12.49
C VAL A 801 40.62 -36.67 -11.80
N ILE A 802 40.38 -37.79 -12.48
CA ILE A 802 39.69 -38.94 -11.93
C ILE A 802 40.47 -39.52 -10.73
N PRO A 803 39.88 -39.58 -9.52
CA PRO A 803 40.53 -40.12 -8.33
C PRO A 803 40.97 -41.58 -8.47
N PHE A 804 40.05 -42.43 -8.96
CA PHE A 804 40.25 -43.87 -9.13
C PHE A 804 39.93 -44.29 -10.57
N PRO A 805 40.92 -44.33 -11.48
CA PRO A 805 40.70 -44.58 -12.90
C PRO A 805 40.07 -45.95 -13.24
N ASP A 806 40.32 -46.95 -12.39
CA ASP A 806 39.86 -48.34 -12.57
C ASP A 806 38.43 -48.58 -12.02
N ALA A 807 37.87 -47.62 -11.28
CA ALA A 807 36.51 -47.67 -10.75
C ALA A 807 35.47 -47.17 -11.79
N THR A 808 34.21 -47.58 -11.60
CA THR A 808 33.11 -47.29 -12.55
C THR A 808 32.90 -45.78 -12.71
N LYS A 809 32.69 -45.32 -13.96
CA LYS A 809 32.42 -43.93 -14.30
C LYS A 809 30.92 -43.69 -14.43
N VAL A 810 30.43 -42.58 -13.88
CA VAL A 810 29.04 -42.16 -14.03
C VAL A 810 28.95 -41.22 -15.25
N ASP A 811 28.82 -41.80 -16.45
CA ASP A 811 28.51 -41.08 -17.69
C ASP A 811 27.45 -41.84 -18.50
N ALA A 812 26.26 -41.25 -18.59
CA ALA A 812 25.14 -41.83 -19.32
C ALA A 812 25.21 -41.58 -20.84
N THR A 813 26.09 -40.70 -21.32
CA THR A 813 26.13 -40.26 -22.73
C THR A 813 26.31 -41.40 -23.73
N PRO A 814 27.23 -42.37 -23.53
CA PRO A 814 27.38 -43.49 -24.45
C PRO A 814 26.12 -44.37 -24.49
N ALA A 815 25.47 -44.58 -23.34
CA ALA A 815 24.24 -45.36 -23.24
C ALA A 815 23.08 -44.66 -23.93
N MET A 816 22.90 -43.35 -23.70
CA MET A 816 21.89 -42.52 -24.36
C MET A 816 22.01 -42.59 -25.89
N LYS A 817 23.23 -42.41 -26.41
CA LYS A 817 23.51 -42.49 -27.86
C LYS A 817 23.25 -43.90 -28.41
N LYS A 818 23.73 -44.95 -27.72
CA LYS A 818 23.53 -46.36 -28.13
C LYS A 818 22.04 -46.75 -28.16
N GLN A 819 21.25 -46.20 -27.25
CA GLN A 819 19.80 -46.46 -27.15
C GLN A 819 18.95 -45.54 -28.03
N GLY A 820 19.55 -44.63 -28.82
CA GLY A 820 18.82 -43.74 -29.71
C GLY A 820 17.96 -42.70 -28.98
N TRP A 821 18.45 -42.15 -27.86
CA TRP A 821 17.78 -41.03 -27.19
C TRP A 821 17.70 -39.80 -28.09
N THR A 822 16.64 -39.01 -27.90
CA THR A 822 16.39 -37.74 -28.61
C THR A 822 16.14 -36.63 -27.59
N PRO A 823 16.27 -35.34 -27.98
CA PRO A 823 15.88 -34.22 -27.12
C PRO A 823 14.47 -34.41 -26.54
N ARG A 824 13.49 -34.74 -27.37
CA ARG A 824 12.11 -34.99 -26.93
C ARG A 824 12.01 -36.07 -25.84
N ARG A 825 12.75 -37.18 -25.97
CA ARG A 825 12.78 -38.21 -24.93
C ARG A 825 13.38 -37.69 -23.62
N MET A 826 14.40 -36.85 -23.66
CA MET A 826 15.01 -36.25 -22.46
C MET A 826 13.99 -35.41 -21.68
N PHE A 827 13.20 -34.59 -22.38
CA PHE A 827 12.10 -33.83 -21.77
C PHE A 827 10.99 -34.74 -21.23
N GLU A 828 10.60 -35.78 -21.96
CA GLU A 828 9.59 -36.75 -21.48
C GLU A 828 10.05 -37.51 -20.22
N GLU A 829 11.32 -37.87 -20.11
CA GLU A 829 11.88 -38.45 -18.88
C GLU A 829 11.86 -37.47 -17.72
N SER A 830 12.13 -36.19 -17.99
CA SER A 830 12.04 -35.16 -16.97
C SER A 830 10.59 -34.96 -16.50
N ASP A 831 9.60 -34.99 -17.41
CA ASP A 831 8.19 -34.84 -17.05
C ASP A 831 7.70 -36.04 -16.23
N ARG A 832 8.19 -37.25 -16.56
CA ARG A 832 8.04 -38.44 -15.71
C ARG A 832 8.64 -38.24 -14.32
N PHE A 833 9.79 -37.61 -14.19
CA PHE A 833 10.39 -37.32 -12.89
C PHE A 833 9.48 -36.43 -12.04
N PHE A 834 9.05 -35.27 -12.54
CA PHE A 834 8.17 -34.34 -11.81
C PHE A 834 6.82 -34.97 -11.46
N THR A 835 6.18 -35.65 -12.42
CA THR A 835 4.90 -36.33 -12.18
C THR A 835 5.04 -37.51 -11.21
N SER A 836 6.20 -38.17 -11.15
CA SER A 836 6.49 -39.20 -10.13
C SER A 836 6.44 -38.63 -8.71
N LEU A 837 6.79 -37.36 -8.51
CA LEU A 837 6.68 -36.65 -7.23
C LEU A 837 5.24 -36.22 -6.92
N GLY A 838 4.32 -36.31 -7.89
CA GLY A 838 2.94 -35.83 -7.76
C GLY A 838 2.79 -34.35 -8.11
N LEU A 839 3.78 -33.78 -8.80
CA LEU A 839 3.73 -32.43 -9.34
C LEU A 839 2.95 -32.41 -10.66
N ILE A 840 2.70 -31.20 -11.18
CA ILE A 840 1.78 -30.96 -12.30
C ILE A 840 2.47 -31.38 -13.62
N PRO A 841 1.84 -32.23 -14.45
CA PRO A 841 2.42 -32.60 -15.76
C PRO A 841 2.50 -31.38 -16.70
N MET A 842 3.47 -31.40 -17.61
CA MET A 842 3.59 -30.35 -18.62
C MET A 842 2.34 -30.28 -19.52
N PRO A 843 1.76 -29.09 -19.76
CA PRO A 843 0.56 -28.95 -20.59
C PRO A 843 0.84 -29.25 -22.06
N GLN A 844 -0.19 -29.59 -22.85
CA GLN A 844 -0.01 -29.90 -24.27
C GLN A 844 0.62 -28.73 -25.05
N GLU A 845 0.26 -27.49 -24.72
CA GLU A 845 0.78 -26.28 -25.35
C GLU A 845 2.30 -26.13 -25.18
N PHE A 846 2.86 -26.62 -24.06
CA PHE A 846 4.31 -26.64 -23.84
C PHE A 846 5.02 -27.48 -24.89
N TRP A 847 4.50 -28.68 -25.18
CA TRP A 847 5.08 -29.59 -26.16
C TRP A 847 4.95 -29.08 -27.60
N ASP A 848 3.83 -28.41 -27.90
CA ASP A 848 3.54 -27.93 -29.24
C ASP A 848 4.35 -26.67 -29.60
N LYS A 849 4.71 -25.84 -28.61
CA LYS A 849 5.30 -24.51 -28.85
C LYS A 849 6.76 -24.34 -28.40
N SER A 850 7.32 -25.23 -27.57
CA SER A 850 8.71 -25.12 -27.10
C SER A 850 9.72 -25.37 -28.22
N MET A 851 10.89 -24.72 -28.13
CA MET A 851 12.04 -24.98 -29.00
C MET A 851 13.04 -25.84 -28.23
N ILE A 852 12.88 -27.16 -28.31
CA ILE A 852 13.70 -28.15 -27.57
C ILE A 852 14.92 -28.65 -28.34
N GLU A 853 15.13 -28.19 -29.57
CA GLU A 853 16.30 -28.48 -30.37
C GLU A 853 16.60 -27.32 -31.33
N LYS A 854 17.85 -27.22 -31.81
CA LYS A 854 18.25 -26.15 -32.73
C LYS A 854 17.56 -26.34 -34.09
N PRO A 855 16.85 -25.33 -34.63
CA PRO A 855 16.27 -25.41 -35.97
C PRO A 855 17.32 -25.64 -37.06
N THR A 856 16.99 -26.45 -38.06
CA THR A 856 17.87 -26.76 -39.21
C THR A 856 17.49 -25.98 -40.48
N ASP A 857 16.54 -25.06 -40.38
CA ASP A 857 16.00 -24.26 -41.48
C ASP A 857 16.76 -22.96 -41.77
N GLY A 858 17.92 -22.77 -41.13
CA GLY A 858 18.82 -21.64 -41.35
C GLY A 858 18.53 -20.40 -40.51
N ARG A 859 17.55 -20.44 -39.59
CA ARG A 859 17.31 -19.35 -38.63
C ARG A 859 18.41 -19.27 -37.58
N GLU A 860 18.80 -18.04 -37.25
CA GLU A 860 19.67 -17.74 -36.11
C GLU A 860 18.81 -17.61 -34.84
N VAL A 861 19.25 -18.21 -33.74
CA VAL A 861 18.51 -18.28 -32.47
C VAL A 861 19.42 -18.06 -31.28
N VAL A 862 18.86 -17.61 -30.15
CA VAL A 862 19.59 -17.58 -28.88
C VAL A 862 19.61 -18.99 -28.30
N CYS A 863 20.74 -19.70 -28.36
CA CYS A 863 20.81 -21.11 -27.93
C CYS A 863 20.85 -21.33 -26.41
N HIS A 864 21.22 -20.32 -25.62
CA HIS A 864 21.25 -20.44 -24.15
C HIS A 864 19.90 -20.92 -23.61
N ALA A 865 19.91 -21.96 -22.77
CA ALA A 865 18.70 -22.54 -22.19
C ALA A 865 17.91 -21.50 -21.38
N SER A 866 16.58 -21.56 -21.44
CA SER A 866 15.69 -20.66 -20.71
C SER A 866 14.25 -21.17 -20.70
N ALA A 867 13.54 -20.94 -19.60
CA ALA A 867 12.11 -21.19 -19.43
C ALA A 867 11.30 -19.88 -19.42
N TRP A 868 10.09 -19.92 -19.98
CA TRP A 868 9.28 -18.74 -20.25
C TRP A 868 7.83 -18.91 -19.76
N ASP A 869 7.36 -17.99 -18.90
CA ASP A 869 5.95 -17.79 -18.55
C ASP A 869 5.37 -16.70 -19.45
N PHE A 870 4.29 -17.02 -20.18
CA PHE A 870 3.60 -16.08 -21.06
C PHE A 870 2.49 -15.29 -20.35
N TYR A 871 2.40 -15.41 -19.02
CA TYR A 871 1.53 -14.66 -18.11
C TYR A 871 0.02 -14.84 -18.32
N ASN A 872 -0.38 -15.78 -19.18
CA ASN A 872 -1.79 -16.09 -19.48
C ASN A 872 -2.32 -17.34 -18.76
N ARG A 873 -1.53 -17.91 -17.83
CA ARG A 873 -1.83 -19.11 -17.02
C ARG A 873 -1.96 -20.42 -17.81
N LYS A 874 -1.54 -20.45 -19.07
CA LYS A 874 -1.73 -21.60 -19.97
C LYS A 874 -0.46 -21.96 -20.73
N ASP A 875 0.21 -20.93 -21.24
CA ASP A 875 1.33 -21.07 -22.15
C ASP A 875 2.65 -20.90 -21.40
N PHE A 876 3.41 -21.98 -21.38
CA PHE A 876 4.73 -22.08 -20.76
C PHE A 876 5.64 -22.79 -21.75
N ARG A 877 6.85 -22.29 -21.96
CA ARG A 877 7.76 -22.84 -22.99
C ARG A 877 9.20 -22.92 -22.51
N ILE A 878 9.98 -23.81 -23.11
CA ILE A 878 11.43 -23.86 -22.98
C ILE A 878 12.09 -23.61 -24.35
N LYS A 879 13.18 -22.85 -24.33
CA LYS A 879 14.07 -22.61 -25.48
C LYS A 879 15.47 -23.13 -25.14
N GLN A 880 15.85 -24.26 -25.73
CA GLN A 880 17.15 -24.90 -25.55
C GLN A 880 17.62 -25.58 -26.85
N CYS A 881 18.88 -25.38 -27.24
CA CYS A 881 19.51 -26.09 -28.36
C CYS A 881 20.04 -27.46 -27.90
N THR A 882 19.14 -28.36 -27.49
CA THR A 882 19.51 -29.59 -26.77
C THR A 882 20.33 -30.57 -27.60
N VAL A 883 21.39 -31.11 -27.00
CA VAL A 883 22.24 -32.18 -27.55
C VAL A 883 22.11 -33.44 -26.68
N VAL A 884 22.18 -34.62 -27.30
CA VAL A 884 22.03 -35.90 -26.58
C VAL A 884 23.31 -36.26 -25.82
N ASN A 885 23.41 -35.78 -24.58
CA ASN A 885 24.44 -36.10 -23.61
C ASN A 885 23.89 -35.98 -22.16
N MET A 886 24.70 -36.37 -21.18
CA MET A 886 24.30 -36.31 -19.76
C MET A 886 24.18 -34.87 -19.22
N ASP A 887 25.01 -33.94 -19.67
CA ASP A 887 24.98 -32.54 -19.22
C ASP A 887 23.66 -31.86 -19.61
N ASP A 888 23.23 -32.01 -20.85
CA ASP A 888 21.96 -31.48 -21.34
C ASP A 888 20.76 -32.20 -20.73
N LEU A 889 20.89 -33.47 -20.33
CA LEU A 889 19.83 -34.16 -19.56
C LEU A 889 19.63 -33.49 -18.20
N ILE A 890 20.71 -33.06 -17.55
CA ILE A 890 20.66 -32.27 -16.32
C ILE A 890 20.06 -30.89 -16.58
N THR A 891 20.49 -30.19 -17.63
CA THR A 891 19.92 -28.89 -18.01
C THR A 891 18.42 -28.97 -18.31
N VAL A 892 17.96 -30.03 -18.99
CA VAL A 892 16.53 -30.25 -19.23
C VAL A 892 15.75 -30.30 -17.90
N HIS A 893 16.24 -31.00 -16.88
CA HIS A 893 15.59 -31.02 -15.56
C HIS A 893 15.63 -29.67 -14.85
N HIS A 894 16.71 -28.91 -15.02
CA HIS A 894 16.80 -27.54 -14.50
C HIS A 894 15.71 -26.64 -15.08
N GLU A 895 15.61 -26.56 -16.40
CA GLU A 895 14.63 -25.71 -17.10
C GLU A 895 13.19 -26.15 -16.85
N MET A 896 12.94 -27.46 -16.79
CA MET A 896 11.65 -28.03 -16.43
C MET A 896 11.24 -27.68 -15.00
N GLY A 897 12.20 -27.53 -14.08
CA GLY A 897 11.95 -27.05 -12.72
C GLY A 897 11.43 -25.62 -12.67
N HIS A 898 11.90 -24.75 -13.57
CA HIS A 898 11.33 -23.40 -13.72
C HIS A 898 9.88 -23.46 -14.19
N VAL A 899 9.58 -24.25 -15.22
CA VAL A 899 8.20 -24.43 -15.71
C VAL A 899 7.31 -25.01 -14.61
N GLN A 900 7.83 -25.95 -13.82
CA GLN A 900 7.11 -26.48 -12.68
C GLN A 900 6.77 -25.41 -11.65
N TYR A 901 7.67 -24.45 -11.41
CA TYR A 901 7.38 -23.30 -10.54
C TYR A 901 6.27 -22.43 -11.14
N PHE A 902 6.34 -22.14 -12.46
CA PHE A 902 5.30 -21.38 -13.18
C PHE A 902 3.91 -21.99 -12.98
N LEU A 903 3.82 -23.30 -13.16
CA LEU A 903 2.57 -24.06 -12.99
C LEU A 903 2.02 -24.01 -11.56
N GLN A 904 2.88 -23.91 -10.54
CA GLN A 904 2.45 -23.90 -9.14
C GLN A 904 1.87 -22.54 -8.72
N TYR A 905 2.43 -21.43 -9.20
CA TYR A 905 1.96 -20.09 -8.83
C TYR A 905 1.04 -19.43 -9.86
N MET A 906 0.63 -20.12 -10.93
CA MET A 906 -0.13 -19.53 -12.04
C MET A 906 -1.44 -18.82 -11.62
N ASP A 907 -2.03 -19.22 -10.49
CA ASP A 907 -3.25 -18.62 -9.94
C ASP A 907 -3.00 -17.40 -9.04
N GLN A 908 -1.75 -17.10 -8.71
CA GLN A 908 -1.38 -15.88 -8.00
C GLN A 908 -1.61 -14.63 -8.89
N PRO A 909 -1.82 -13.45 -8.28
CA PRO A 909 -1.71 -12.18 -8.99
C PRO A 909 -0.37 -12.10 -9.75
N ILE A 910 -0.34 -11.47 -10.91
CA ILE A 910 0.85 -11.39 -11.77
C ILE A 910 2.07 -10.82 -11.02
N SER A 911 1.84 -9.90 -10.08
CA SER A 911 2.87 -9.31 -9.22
C SER A 911 3.54 -10.32 -8.28
N PHE A 912 2.91 -11.48 -8.02
CA PHE A 912 3.43 -12.55 -7.18
C PHE A 912 3.86 -13.80 -7.97
N ARG A 913 3.74 -13.82 -9.30
CA ARG A 913 4.24 -14.89 -10.18
C ARG A 913 5.74 -14.77 -10.41
N ASP A 914 6.48 -15.06 -9.36
CA ASP A 914 7.94 -15.11 -9.32
C ASP A 914 8.35 -16.05 -8.19
N GLY A 915 9.62 -16.43 -8.10
CA GLY A 915 10.14 -17.20 -6.98
C GLY A 915 10.12 -16.35 -5.70
N ALA A 916 10.08 -17.01 -4.53
CA ALA A 916 10.13 -16.34 -3.23
C ALA A 916 11.31 -15.34 -3.12
N ASN A 917 12.45 -15.70 -3.73
CA ASN A 917 13.47 -14.77 -4.21
C ASN A 917 14.09 -15.36 -5.50
N PRO A 918 14.94 -14.62 -6.24
CA PRO A 918 15.52 -15.11 -7.50
C PRO A 918 16.34 -16.41 -7.36
N GLY A 919 16.96 -16.66 -6.21
CA GLY A 919 17.72 -17.90 -5.97
C GLY A 919 16.84 -19.14 -5.80
N PHE A 920 15.62 -19.00 -5.27
CA PHE A 920 14.65 -20.10 -5.20
C PHE A 920 14.29 -20.62 -6.59
N HIS A 921 14.10 -19.71 -7.55
CA HIS A 921 13.69 -20.09 -8.90
C HIS A 921 14.72 -21.01 -9.57
N GLU A 922 15.99 -20.67 -9.40
CA GLU A 922 17.16 -21.43 -9.88
C GLU A 922 17.38 -22.74 -9.11
N ALA A 923 17.11 -22.76 -7.80
CA ALA A 923 17.35 -23.93 -6.95
C ALA A 923 16.38 -25.08 -7.24
N VAL A 924 15.13 -24.79 -7.58
CA VAL A 924 14.10 -25.83 -7.79
C VAL A 924 14.48 -26.80 -8.91
N GLY A 925 14.98 -26.28 -10.03
CA GLY A 925 15.48 -27.10 -11.13
C GLY A 925 16.70 -27.93 -10.73
N ASP A 926 17.66 -27.29 -10.06
CA ASP A 926 18.91 -27.95 -9.66
C ASP A 926 18.71 -29.07 -8.61
N VAL A 927 17.73 -28.93 -7.71
CA VAL A 927 17.39 -29.98 -6.73
C VAL A 927 17.01 -31.28 -7.43
N MET A 928 16.29 -31.19 -8.56
CA MET A 928 15.89 -32.37 -9.34
C MET A 928 17.10 -32.98 -10.02
N ALA A 929 17.97 -32.15 -10.60
CA ALA A 929 19.20 -32.59 -11.22
C ALA A 929 20.12 -33.36 -10.24
N LEU A 930 20.14 -33.02 -8.95
CA LEU A 930 20.92 -33.76 -7.94
C LEU A 930 20.46 -35.22 -7.81
N SER A 931 19.15 -35.49 -7.81
CA SER A 931 18.65 -36.87 -7.74
C SER A 931 18.82 -37.61 -9.06
N VAL A 932 18.60 -36.93 -10.20
CA VAL A 932 18.72 -37.51 -11.54
C VAL A 932 20.15 -37.96 -11.85
N SER A 933 21.14 -37.24 -11.33
CA SER A 933 22.56 -37.53 -11.55
C SER A 933 23.06 -38.73 -10.75
N THR A 934 22.26 -39.27 -9.81
CA THR A 934 22.71 -40.39 -8.98
C THR A 934 22.81 -41.69 -9.79
N PRO A 935 23.81 -42.56 -9.50
CA PRO A 935 23.90 -43.87 -10.13
C PRO A 935 22.63 -44.71 -9.97
N LYS A 936 21.96 -44.61 -8.81
CA LYS A 936 20.69 -45.27 -8.52
C LYS A 936 19.59 -44.85 -9.50
N HIS A 937 19.46 -43.54 -9.76
CA HIS A 937 18.47 -43.03 -10.69
C HIS A 937 18.78 -43.44 -12.14
N LEU A 938 20.02 -43.23 -12.59
CA LEU A 938 20.45 -43.57 -13.95
C LEU A 938 20.27 -45.07 -14.24
N TYR A 939 20.51 -45.94 -13.26
CA TYR A 939 20.19 -47.36 -13.36
C TYR A 939 18.69 -47.61 -13.54
N SER A 940 17.84 -46.92 -12.76
CA SER A 940 16.38 -47.09 -12.83
C SER A 940 15.77 -46.72 -14.21
N ILE A 941 16.43 -45.83 -14.95
CA ILE A 941 16.05 -45.42 -16.32
C ILE A 941 16.87 -46.13 -17.40
N ASN A 942 17.57 -47.22 -17.06
CA ASN A 942 18.40 -48.04 -17.95
C ASN A 942 19.57 -47.31 -18.62
N LEU A 943 20.11 -46.25 -18.02
CA LEU A 943 21.32 -45.56 -18.49
C LEU A 943 22.62 -46.07 -17.86
N LEU A 944 22.52 -46.91 -16.84
CA LEU A 944 23.63 -47.67 -16.25
C LEU A 944 23.25 -49.16 -16.17
N ASP A 945 24.22 -50.05 -16.42
CA ASP A 945 24.03 -51.51 -16.41
C ASP A 945 24.07 -52.10 -14.99
N GLU A 946 24.80 -51.48 -14.07
CA GLU A 946 24.92 -51.87 -12.66
C GLU A 946 25.10 -50.65 -11.75
N VAL A 947 24.67 -50.76 -10.49
CA VAL A 947 24.91 -49.74 -9.45
C VAL A 947 26.09 -50.21 -8.59
N THR A 948 27.27 -49.65 -8.82
CA THR A 948 28.46 -49.90 -8.01
C THR A 948 28.50 -48.92 -6.84
N ASP A 949 28.08 -49.35 -5.64
CA ASP A 949 28.16 -48.57 -4.41
C ASP A 949 29.39 -49.00 -3.59
N ASN A 950 30.56 -48.45 -3.95
CA ASN A 950 31.80 -48.62 -3.21
C ASN A 950 32.52 -47.28 -3.02
N GLU A 951 33.46 -47.22 -2.08
CA GLU A 951 34.14 -45.96 -1.72
C GLU A 951 34.79 -45.28 -2.93
N GLU A 952 35.50 -46.03 -3.78
CA GLU A 952 36.18 -45.48 -4.96
C GLU A 952 35.20 -44.87 -5.97
N SER A 953 34.09 -45.56 -6.25
CA SER A 953 33.06 -45.09 -7.18
C SER A 953 32.31 -43.88 -6.62
N ASN A 954 32.06 -43.85 -5.30
CA ASN A 954 31.43 -42.73 -4.62
C ASN A 954 32.33 -41.48 -4.62
N ILE A 955 33.64 -41.64 -4.43
CA ILE A 955 34.59 -40.52 -4.55
C ILE A 955 34.68 -40.01 -6.00
N ASN A 956 34.69 -40.91 -7.01
CA ASN A 956 34.63 -40.51 -8.41
C ASN A 956 33.35 -39.71 -8.73
N TYR A 957 32.18 -40.17 -8.26
CA TYR A 957 30.92 -39.45 -8.43
C TYR A 957 30.93 -38.09 -7.72
N LEU A 958 31.34 -38.05 -6.45
CA LEU A 958 31.41 -36.77 -5.72
C LEU A 958 32.39 -35.80 -6.40
N MET A 959 33.52 -36.28 -6.93
CA MET A 959 34.45 -35.46 -7.69
C MET A 959 33.81 -34.88 -8.95
N SER A 960 33.05 -35.68 -9.73
CA SER A 960 32.39 -35.16 -10.93
C SER A 960 31.38 -34.06 -10.60
N ILE A 961 30.58 -34.24 -9.53
CA ILE A 961 29.65 -33.21 -9.06
C ILE A 961 30.39 -31.99 -8.48
N ALA A 962 31.51 -32.17 -7.78
CA ALA A 962 32.26 -31.06 -7.20
C ALA A 962 32.93 -30.17 -8.26
N LEU A 963 33.42 -30.78 -9.35
CA LEU A 963 33.96 -30.03 -10.49
C LEU A 963 32.92 -29.14 -11.16
N ASP A 964 31.63 -29.44 -11.03
CA ASP A 964 30.56 -28.53 -11.47
C ASP A 964 30.13 -27.59 -10.34
N LYS A 965 29.60 -28.13 -9.24
CA LYS A 965 28.94 -27.36 -8.17
C LYS A 965 29.90 -26.55 -7.31
N ILE A 966 31.03 -27.12 -6.89
CA ILE A 966 31.98 -26.42 -6.01
C ILE A 966 32.85 -25.44 -6.79
N ALA A 967 33.28 -25.81 -8.00
CA ALA A 967 34.06 -24.92 -8.86
C ALA A 967 33.29 -23.65 -9.26
N PHE A 968 31.96 -23.76 -9.39
CA PHE A 968 31.09 -22.65 -9.75
C PHE A 968 30.97 -21.59 -8.66
N LEU A 969 30.89 -21.96 -7.38
CA LEU A 969 30.59 -21.05 -6.27
C LEU A 969 31.44 -19.75 -6.27
N PRO A 970 32.78 -19.78 -6.35
CA PRO A 970 33.56 -18.54 -6.41
C PRO A 970 33.31 -17.73 -7.68
N PHE A 971 32.99 -18.38 -8.82
CA PHE A 971 32.60 -17.67 -10.04
C PHE A 971 31.24 -16.99 -9.90
N GLY A 972 30.25 -17.70 -9.38
CA GLY A 972 28.92 -17.21 -9.07
C GLY A 972 28.95 -15.99 -8.15
N TYR A 973 29.79 -16.06 -7.12
CA TYR A 973 29.99 -14.99 -6.15
C TYR A 973 30.67 -13.76 -6.77
N LEU A 974 31.79 -13.95 -7.49
CA LEU A 974 32.58 -12.81 -7.98
C LEU A 974 31.88 -12.01 -9.09
N MET A 975 31.01 -12.63 -9.88
CA MET A 975 30.32 -12.00 -11.01
C MET A 975 29.51 -10.77 -10.57
N ASP A 976 28.70 -10.92 -9.53
CA ASP A 976 27.90 -9.80 -9.01
C ASP A 976 28.66 -8.93 -8.03
N GLN A 977 29.68 -9.45 -7.35
CA GLN A 977 30.64 -8.60 -6.64
C GLN A 977 31.32 -7.59 -7.58
N TRP A 978 31.69 -8.01 -8.79
CA TRP A 978 32.20 -7.09 -9.81
C TRP A 978 31.12 -6.11 -10.28
N ARG A 979 29.93 -6.60 -10.66
CA ARG A 979 28.85 -5.72 -11.17
C ARG A 979 28.35 -4.72 -10.13
N TRP A 980 28.18 -5.11 -8.88
CA TRP A 980 27.78 -4.21 -7.81
C TRP A 980 28.79 -3.08 -7.63
N LYS A 981 30.08 -3.40 -7.64
CA LYS A 981 31.16 -2.41 -7.56
C LYS A 981 31.26 -1.53 -8.81
N VAL A 982 30.83 -2.02 -9.98
CA VAL A 982 30.69 -1.19 -11.19
C VAL A 982 29.49 -0.24 -11.07
N PHE A 983 28.35 -0.73 -10.58
CA PHE A 983 27.13 0.08 -10.43
C PHE A 983 27.29 1.17 -9.36
N ASP A 984 27.90 0.88 -8.21
CA ASP A 984 28.11 1.87 -7.15
C ASP A 984 29.35 2.77 -7.36
N GLY A 985 30.15 2.50 -8.40
CA GLY A 985 31.31 3.30 -8.77
C GLY A 985 32.61 2.96 -8.03
N ARG A 986 32.64 1.91 -7.19
CA ARG A 986 33.89 1.38 -6.59
C ARG A 986 34.89 0.87 -7.64
N ILE A 987 34.41 0.41 -8.80
CA ILE A 987 35.22 0.07 -9.98
C ILE A 987 34.92 1.07 -11.08
N LYS A 988 35.95 1.83 -11.49
CA LYS A 988 35.83 2.82 -12.56
C LYS A 988 35.91 2.18 -13.94
N GLU A 989 35.40 2.88 -14.94
CA GLU A 989 35.31 2.39 -16.31
C GLU A 989 36.66 2.09 -16.99
N ASP A 990 37.73 2.73 -16.53
CA ASP A 990 39.13 2.56 -16.92
C ASP A 990 39.85 1.44 -16.14
N GLU A 991 39.15 0.74 -15.25
CA GLU A 991 39.68 -0.36 -14.44
C GLU A 991 38.80 -1.63 -14.52
N TYR A 992 37.84 -1.67 -15.44
CA TYR A 992 36.86 -2.75 -15.56
C TYR A 992 37.53 -4.12 -15.68
N ASN A 993 38.50 -4.24 -16.59
CA ASN A 993 39.08 -5.53 -16.91
C ASN A 993 40.14 -5.94 -15.87
N GLN A 994 40.91 -4.98 -15.36
CA GLN A 994 41.86 -5.18 -14.27
C GLN A 994 41.15 -5.69 -13.02
N GLN A 995 40.08 -5.01 -12.58
CA GLN A 995 39.37 -5.41 -11.36
C GLN A 995 38.62 -6.73 -11.54
N TRP A 996 38.15 -7.03 -12.75
CA TRP A 996 37.64 -8.37 -13.08
C TRP A 996 38.69 -9.46 -12.81
N TRP A 997 39.92 -9.29 -13.30
CA TRP A 997 40.99 -10.25 -13.08
C TRP A 997 41.50 -10.30 -11.64
N ASN A 998 41.49 -9.19 -10.91
CA ASN A 998 41.78 -9.17 -9.48
C ASN A 998 40.78 -10.04 -8.70
N LEU A 999 39.48 -9.97 -9.04
CA LEU A 999 38.45 -10.79 -8.40
C LEU A 999 38.54 -12.26 -8.83
N ARG A 1000 38.84 -12.54 -10.10
CA ARG A 1000 39.13 -13.90 -10.60
C ARG A 1000 40.30 -14.55 -9.85
N LEU A 1001 41.37 -13.80 -9.64
CA LEU A 1001 42.51 -14.24 -8.86
C LEU A 1001 42.15 -14.42 -7.38
N LYS A 1002 41.49 -13.43 -6.75
CA LYS A 1002 41.14 -13.45 -5.33
C LYS A 1002 40.20 -14.59 -4.95
N TYR A 1003 39.18 -14.86 -5.75
CA TYR A 1003 38.12 -15.81 -5.38
C TYR A 1003 38.28 -17.18 -6.02
N GLN A 1004 38.75 -17.25 -7.27
CA GLN A 1004 38.94 -18.53 -7.96
C GLN A 1004 40.39 -19.00 -8.01
N GLY A 1005 41.37 -18.12 -7.82
CA GLY A 1005 42.77 -18.50 -8.01
C GLY A 1005 43.09 -18.82 -9.46
N LEU A 1006 42.55 -18.01 -10.38
CA LEU A 1006 42.76 -18.14 -11.81
C LEU A 1006 43.50 -16.92 -12.36
N CYS A 1007 44.39 -17.16 -13.32
CA CYS A 1007 45.11 -16.12 -14.05
C CYS A 1007 44.74 -16.12 -15.54
N PRO A 1008 44.82 -14.96 -16.22
CA PRO A 1008 44.66 -14.93 -17.66
C PRO A 1008 45.89 -15.60 -18.31
N PRO A 1009 45.71 -16.41 -19.36
CA PRO A 1009 46.84 -17.07 -20.02
C PRO A 1009 47.68 -16.14 -20.89
N VAL A 1010 47.15 -14.95 -21.20
CA VAL A 1010 47.82 -13.87 -21.93
C VAL A 1010 47.60 -12.54 -21.21
N PRO A 1011 48.53 -11.57 -21.31
CA PRO A 1011 48.33 -10.24 -20.73
C PRO A 1011 47.04 -9.61 -21.25
N ARG A 1012 46.31 -8.93 -20.37
CA ARG A 1012 45.08 -8.19 -20.70
C ARG A 1012 45.32 -6.70 -20.53
N SER A 1013 44.58 -5.92 -21.30
CA SER A 1013 44.58 -4.46 -21.28
C SER A 1013 43.18 -3.94 -21.00
N GLU A 1014 43.03 -2.63 -20.83
CA GLU A 1014 41.71 -1.99 -20.71
C GLU A 1014 41.03 -1.74 -22.06
N ASP A 1015 41.67 -2.10 -23.18
CA ASP A 1015 40.97 -2.27 -24.46
C ASP A 1015 40.15 -3.57 -24.47
N ASP A 1016 40.46 -4.52 -23.58
CA ASP A 1016 39.72 -5.74 -23.40
C ASP A 1016 38.52 -5.54 -22.47
N PHE A 1017 37.51 -6.40 -22.61
CA PHE A 1017 36.35 -6.42 -21.71
C PHE A 1017 35.87 -7.87 -21.55
N ASP A 1018 36.70 -8.64 -20.86
CA ASP A 1018 36.47 -10.08 -20.62
C ASP A 1018 35.14 -10.41 -19.92
N PRO A 1019 34.59 -9.62 -18.97
CA PRO A 1019 33.26 -9.89 -18.45
C PRO A 1019 32.17 -9.85 -19.53
N GLY A 1020 32.29 -8.98 -20.54
CA GLY A 1020 31.35 -8.93 -21.68
C GLY A 1020 31.32 -10.19 -22.53
N ALA A 1021 32.32 -11.07 -22.39
CA ALA A 1021 32.37 -12.37 -23.07
C ALA A 1021 31.57 -13.46 -22.35
N LYS A 1022 30.80 -13.15 -21.28
CA LYS A 1022 29.87 -14.06 -20.60
C LYS A 1022 28.44 -13.57 -20.75
N PHE A 1023 27.53 -14.41 -21.28
CA PHE A 1023 26.14 -14.08 -21.66
C PHE A 1023 25.38 -13.16 -20.70
N HIS A 1024 25.41 -13.45 -19.39
CA HIS A 1024 24.66 -12.71 -18.38
C HIS A 1024 25.05 -11.24 -18.22
N ILE A 1025 26.24 -10.83 -18.67
CA ILE A 1025 26.70 -9.44 -18.66
C ILE A 1025 26.00 -8.62 -19.76
N PRO A 1026 26.11 -8.94 -21.06
CA PRO A 1026 25.40 -8.23 -22.12
C PRO A 1026 23.87 -8.44 -22.09
N ALA A 1027 23.38 -9.60 -21.65
CA ALA A 1027 21.94 -9.87 -21.52
C ALA A 1027 21.32 -9.28 -20.24
N ASN A 1028 22.14 -8.66 -19.38
CA ASN A 1028 21.71 -8.02 -18.14
C ASN A 1028 20.92 -8.94 -17.17
N VAL A 1029 21.41 -10.16 -16.95
CA VAL A 1029 20.78 -11.12 -16.03
C VAL A 1029 21.56 -11.15 -14.71
N PRO A 1030 20.98 -10.78 -13.54
CA PRO A 1030 21.63 -10.89 -12.23
C PRO A 1030 22.17 -12.30 -11.97
N TYR A 1031 23.37 -12.42 -11.37
CA TYR A 1031 24.11 -13.70 -11.31
C TYR A 1031 24.17 -14.30 -9.91
N ILE A 1032 24.01 -13.48 -8.87
CA ILE A 1032 24.04 -13.93 -7.47
C ILE A 1032 22.93 -14.97 -7.18
N ARG A 1033 21.86 -14.99 -8.00
CA ARG A 1033 20.82 -16.02 -7.99
C ARG A 1033 21.38 -17.44 -8.08
N TYR A 1034 22.42 -17.66 -8.88
CA TYR A 1034 23.04 -18.97 -9.04
C TYR A 1034 23.90 -19.34 -7.84
N PHE A 1035 24.60 -18.37 -7.24
CA PHE A 1035 25.33 -18.61 -5.98
C PHE A 1035 24.37 -19.02 -4.87
N VAL A 1036 23.28 -18.26 -4.69
CA VAL A 1036 22.23 -18.59 -3.72
C VAL A 1036 21.62 -19.96 -4.02
N SER A 1037 21.29 -20.23 -5.29
CA SER A 1037 20.78 -21.53 -5.75
C SER A 1037 21.68 -22.69 -5.32
N PHE A 1038 22.99 -22.56 -5.56
CA PHE A 1038 23.96 -23.61 -5.28
C PHE A 1038 24.13 -23.87 -3.79
N VAL A 1039 23.75 -22.93 -2.93
CA VAL A 1039 23.68 -23.17 -1.47
C VAL A 1039 22.35 -23.83 -1.11
N ILE A 1040 21.23 -23.19 -1.46
CA ILE A 1040 19.91 -23.58 -0.96
C ILE A 1040 19.39 -24.88 -1.60
N GLN A 1041 19.85 -25.23 -2.81
CA GLN A 1041 19.49 -26.51 -3.44
C GLN A 1041 19.89 -27.71 -2.57
N PHE A 1042 21.01 -27.64 -1.84
CA PHE A 1042 21.39 -28.72 -0.93
C PHE A 1042 20.54 -28.72 0.34
N GLN A 1043 20.11 -27.55 0.83
CA GLN A 1043 19.16 -27.48 1.94
C GLN A 1043 17.82 -28.09 1.56
N PHE A 1044 17.30 -27.76 0.37
CA PHE A 1044 16.09 -28.35 -0.18
C PHE A 1044 16.27 -29.85 -0.38
N HIS A 1045 17.35 -30.28 -1.03
CA HIS A 1045 17.63 -31.69 -1.25
C HIS A 1045 17.67 -32.47 0.07
N GLN A 1046 18.38 -31.98 1.09
CA GLN A 1046 18.40 -32.61 2.43
C GLN A 1046 17.00 -32.75 3.04
N ALA A 1047 16.18 -31.70 2.96
CA ALA A 1047 14.82 -31.72 3.50
C ALA A 1047 13.90 -32.68 2.72
N LEU A 1048 13.98 -32.67 1.39
CA LEU A 1048 13.21 -33.56 0.53
C LEU A 1048 13.63 -35.02 0.67
N CYS A 1049 14.92 -35.30 0.83
CA CYS A 1049 15.45 -36.63 1.13
C CYS A 1049 14.93 -37.16 2.46
N LYS A 1050 14.91 -36.31 3.49
CA LYS A 1050 14.30 -36.65 4.78
C LYS A 1050 12.81 -36.93 4.63
N ALA A 1051 12.07 -36.15 3.84
CA ALA A 1051 10.66 -36.39 3.55
C ALA A 1051 10.43 -37.67 2.74
N ALA A 1052 11.36 -38.05 1.86
CA ALA A 1052 11.37 -39.31 1.12
C ALA A 1052 11.76 -40.53 1.98
N GLY A 1053 12.13 -40.34 3.24
CA GLY A 1053 12.55 -41.42 4.14
C GLY A 1053 13.94 -41.98 3.83
N HIS A 1054 14.80 -41.22 3.15
CA HIS A 1054 16.18 -41.64 2.85
C HIS A 1054 17.00 -41.82 4.13
N THR A 1055 17.75 -42.92 4.19
CA THR A 1055 18.69 -43.21 5.27
C THR A 1055 20.06 -43.49 4.67
N GLY A 1056 21.08 -42.73 5.08
CA GLY A 1056 22.45 -42.88 4.59
C GLY A 1056 23.09 -41.52 4.26
N PRO A 1057 24.26 -41.53 3.59
CA PRO A 1057 24.89 -40.30 3.09
C PRO A 1057 23.95 -39.51 2.18
N LEU A 1058 24.01 -38.18 2.25
CA LEU A 1058 23.08 -37.34 1.50
C LEU A 1058 23.25 -37.50 -0.02
N HIS A 1059 24.48 -37.70 -0.51
CA HIS A 1059 24.78 -37.81 -1.94
C HIS A 1059 24.24 -39.07 -2.63
N THR A 1060 23.74 -40.05 -1.87
CA THR A 1060 23.11 -41.26 -2.44
C THR A 1060 21.58 -41.16 -2.50
N CYS A 1061 21.02 -40.02 -2.08
CA CYS A 1061 19.58 -39.81 -2.08
C CYS A 1061 19.01 -39.61 -3.49
N ASP A 1062 17.94 -40.34 -3.78
CA ASP A 1062 17.09 -40.15 -4.95
C ASP A 1062 15.64 -39.95 -4.48
N ILE A 1063 15.07 -38.78 -4.77
CA ILE A 1063 13.70 -38.44 -4.38
C ILE A 1063 12.63 -38.95 -5.35
N TYR A 1064 13.02 -39.57 -6.48
CA TYR A 1064 12.11 -40.11 -7.48
C TYR A 1064 10.98 -40.96 -6.84
N GLN A 1065 9.75 -40.77 -7.31
CA GLN A 1065 8.51 -41.38 -6.79
C GLN A 1065 8.09 -40.98 -5.35
N SER A 1066 8.80 -40.08 -4.67
CA SER A 1066 8.40 -39.60 -3.34
C SER A 1066 7.30 -38.54 -3.42
N LYS A 1067 6.05 -38.95 -3.23
CA LYS A 1067 4.89 -38.04 -3.14
C LYS A 1067 4.99 -37.08 -1.94
N ALA A 1068 5.63 -37.52 -0.85
CA ALA A 1068 5.85 -36.67 0.33
C ALA A 1068 6.80 -35.51 0.03
N ALA A 1069 7.90 -35.77 -0.69
CA ALA A 1069 8.82 -34.73 -1.14
C ALA A 1069 8.14 -33.78 -2.14
N GLY A 1070 7.39 -34.31 -3.12
CA GLY A 1070 6.67 -33.49 -4.08
C GLY A 1070 5.59 -32.60 -3.45
N SER A 1071 4.83 -33.11 -2.47
CA SER A 1071 3.85 -32.31 -1.73
C SER A 1071 4.52 -31.16 -0.96
N LEU A 1072 5.64 -31.44 -0.28
CA LEU A 1072 6.39 -30.44 0.48
C LEU A 1072 6.90 -29.31 -0.43
N LEU A 1073 7.50 -29.68 -1.56
CA LEU A 1073 7.99 -28.72 -2.54
C LEU A 1073 6.82 -27.93 -3.16
N GLY A 1074 5.79 -28.62 -3.65
CA GLY A 1074 4.65 -28.00 -4.33
C GLY A 1074 3.93 -26.94 -3.48
N GLU A 1075 3.72 -27.20 -2.19
CA GLU A 1075 3.10 -26.23 -1.28
C GLU A 1075 3.94 -24.95 -1.11
N ALA A 1076 5.26 -25.07 -1.06
CA ALA A 1076 6.14 -23.90 -0.99
C ALA A 1076 6.16 -23.12 -2.32
N LEU A 1077 6.18 -23.81 -3.47
CA LEU A 1077 6.18 -23.16 -4.78
C LEU A 1077 4.88 -22.38 -5.07
N LYS A 1078 3.73 -22.82 -4.55
CA LYS A 1078 2.44 -22.10 -4.69
C LYS A 1078 2.44 -20.69 -4.10
N LEU A 1079 3.34 -20.41 -3.14
CA LEU A 1079 3.44 -19.08 -2.55
C LEU A 1079 3.95 -18.05 -3.55
N GLY A 1080 4.77 -18.45 -4.53
CA GLY A 1080 5.48 -17.52 -5.40
C GLY A 1080 6.19 -16.44 -4.58
N PHE A 1081 5.96 -15.18 -4.94
CA PHE A 1081 6.50 -14.01 -4.24
C PHE A 1081 5.51 -13.38 -3.22
N SER A 1082 4.42 -14.06 -2.87
CA SER A 1082 3.37 -13.50 -1.97
C SER A 1082 3.80 -13.34 -0.51
N LYS A 1083 4.87 -14.06 -0.11
CA LYS A 1083 5.44 -14.05 1.25
C LYS A 1083 6.94 -13.73 1.22
N PRO A 1084 7.50 -13.19 2.32
CA PRO A 1084 8.94 -13.13 2.51
C PRO A 1084 9.59 -14.50 2.31
N TRP A 1085 10.72 -14.56 1.60
CA TRP A 1085 11.40 -15.83 1.30
C TRP A 1085 11.77 -16.69 2.53
N PRO A 1086 12.03 -16.15 3.74
CA PRO A 1086 12.29 -17.00 4.92
C PRO A 1086 11.09 -17.88 5.29
N GLU A 1087 9.85 -17.44 5.04
CA GLU A 1087 8.65 -18.27 5.27
C GLU A 1087 8.62 -19.46 4.29
N ALA A 1088 8.95 -19.24 3.01
CA ALA A 1088 9.06 -20.31 2.03
C ALA A 1088 10.23 -21.27 2.34
N MET A 1089 11.36 -20.76 2.84
CA MET A 1089 12.50 -21.57 3.31
C MET A 1089 12.09 -22.46 4.49
N GLU A 1090 11.35 -21.92 5.45
CA GLU A 1090 10.90 -22.64 6.64
C GLU A 1090 9.89 -23.73 6.29
N LEU A 1091 8.99 -23.48 5.34
CA LEU A 1091 8.06 -24.50 4.87
C LEU A 1091 8.78 -25.73 4.29
N ILE A 1092 9.85 -25.53 3.50
CA ILE A 1092 10.59 -26.64 2.89
C ILE A 1092 11.53 -27.29 3.91
N THR A 1093 12.32 -26.48 4.62
CA THR A 1093 13.48 -26.96 5.38
C THR A 1093 13.25 -27.07 6.89
N GLY A 1094 12.16 -26.51 7.40
CA GLY A 1094 11.87 -26.38 8.83
C GLY A 1094 12.64 -25.27 9.54
N GLN A 1095 13.31 -24.38 8.81
CA GLN A 1095 14.05 -23.23 9.35
C GLN A 1095 14.14 -22.07 8.33
N PRO A 1096 14.32 -20.80 8.76
CA PRO A 1096 14.15 -19.65 7.87
C PRO A 1096 15.42 -19.17 7.13
N ASN A 1097 16.61 -19.69 7.45
CA ASN A 1097 17.90 -19.13 7.03
C ASN A 1097 18.54 -19.87 5.84
N MET A 1098 19.38 -19.17 5.08
CA MET A 1098 20.33 -19.82 4.15
C MET A 1098 21.52 -20.39 4.94
N SER A 1099 21.92 -21.61 4.64
CA SER A 1099 23.05 -22.30 5.27
C SER A 1099 23.82 -23.18 4.29
N ALA A 1100 25.15 -23.17 4.38
CA ALA A 1100 26.05 -24.06 3.64
C ALA A 1100 26.16 -25.47 4.24
N ASP A 1101 25.58 -25.73 5.42
CA ASP A 1101 25.78 -26.99 6.17
C ASP A 1101 25.35 -28.23 5.37
N ALA A 1102 24.22 -28.15 4.67
CA ALA A 1102 23.73 -29.26 3.85
C ALA A 1102 24.66 -29.57 2.67
N LEU A 1103 25.23 -28.54 2.04
CA LEU A 1103 26.22 -28.68 0.97
C LEU A 1103 27.51 -29.29 1.53
N MET A 1104 28.01 -28.78 2.65
CA MET A 1104 29.21 -29.34 3.29
C MET A 1104 29.01 -30.80 3.71
N SER A 1105 27.82 -31.15 4.21
CA SER A 1105 27.47 -32.54 4.54
C SER A 1105 27.37 -33.44 3.31
N TYR A 1106 26.95 -32.91 2.15
CA TYR A 1106 26.91 -33.68 0.90
C TYR A 1106 28.31 -34.09 0.44
N PHE A 1107 29.27 -33.15 0.52
CA PHE A 1107 30.64 -33.32 0.05
C PHE A 1107 31.66 -33.74 1.11
N GLU A 1108 31.24 -33.99 2.35
CA GLU A 1108 32.13 -34.40 3.44
C GLU A 1108 33.08 -35.56 3.05
N PRO A 1109 32.61 -36.65 2.39
CA PRO A 1109 33.51 -37.76 2.04
C PRO A 1109 34.61 -37.34 1.05
N LEU A 1110 34.25 -36.50 0.07
CA LEU A 1110 35.20 -35.97 -0.90
C LEU A 1110 36.19 -34.99 -0.26
N MET A 1111 35.70 -34.13 0.64
CA MET A 1111 36.54 -33.18 1.36
C MET A 1111 37.61 -33.91 2.18
N THR A 1112 37.20 -34.95 2.91
CA THR A 1112 38.10 -35.79 3.70
C THR A 1112 39.12 -36.51 2.81
N TRP A 1113 38.71 -37.01 1.65
CA TRP A 1113 39.61 -37.64 0.69
C TRP A 1113 40.61 -36.65 0.07
N LEU A 1114 40.14 -35.49 -0.41
CA LEU A 1114 40.96 -34.44 -1.01
C LEU A 1114 42.02 -33.92 -0.02
N ALA A 1115 41.65 -33.70 1.23
CA ALA A 1115 42.58 -33.24 2.25
C ALA A 1115 43.75 -34.22 2.44
N LYS A 1116 43.45 -35.53 2.53
CA LYS A 1116 44.46 -36.59 2.67
C LYS A 1116 45.35 -36.70 1.42
N GLU A 1117 44.77 -36.63 0.22
CA GLU A 1117 45.53 -36.76 -1.02
C GLU A 1117 46.41 -35.51 -1.28
N ASN A 1118 45.92 -34.31 -0.98
CA ASN A 1118 46.71 -33.07 -1.04
C ASN A 1118 47.86 -33.09 -0.03
N GLU A 1119 47.62 -33.53 1.21
CA GLU A 1119 48.65 -33.66 2.24
C GLU A 1119 49.74 -34.66 1.81
N LYS A 1120 49.34 -35.84 1.32
CA LYS A 1120 50.25 -36.86 0.79
C LYS A 1120 51.13 -36.36 -0.35
N ASN A 1121 50.59 -35.49 -1.22
CA ASN A 1121 51.32 -34.90 -2.35
C ASN A 1121 52.13 -33.64 -1.98
N GLY A 1122 52.04 -33.18 -0.73
CA GLY A 1122 52.65 -31.92 -0.28
C GLY A 1122 52.11 -30.70 -1.01
N ASP A 1123 50.84 -30.73 -1.42
CA ASP A 1123 50.18 -29.62 -2.10
C ASP A 1123 49.92 -28.45 -1.16
N ILE A 1124 50.22 -27.23 -1.63
CA ILE A 1124 49.96 -26.01 -0.87
C ILE A 1124 48.55 -25.52 -1.25
N LEU A 1125 47.63 -25.47 -0.30
CA LEU A 1125 46.30 -24.94 -0.54
C LEU A 1125 46.35 -23.43 -0.87
N GLY A 1126 45.51 -23.01 -1.81
CA GLY A 1126 45.53 -21.64 -2.32
C GLY A 1126 46.71 -21.38 -3.24
N TRP A 1127 46.96 -20.10 -3.53
CA TRP A 1127 47.93 -19.65 -4.53
C TRP A 1127 48.82 -18.54 -3.93
N ALA A 1128 49.71 -18.92 -3.02
CA ALA A 1128 50.61 -17.97 -2.34
C ALA A 1128 51.51 -17.20 -3.32
N GLU A 1129 51.87 -17.80 -4.45
CA GLU A 1129 52.56 -17.15 -5.57
C GLU A 1129 51.51 -16.55 -6.54
N TYR A 1130 50.70 -15.62 -6.02
CA TYR A 1130 49.53 -15.07 -6.72
C TYR A 1130 49.88 -14.19 -7.93
N ASP A 1131 51.10 -13.68 -8.00
CA ASP A 1131 51.65 -12.87 -9.08
C ASP A 1131 52.16 -13.70 -10.27
N TRP A 1132 52.23 -15.03 -10.12
CA TRP A 1132 52.65 -15.93 -11.18
C TRP A 1132 51.67 -15.92 -12.37
N THR A 1133 52.22 -15.83 -13.59
CA THR A 1133 51.48 -15.97 -14.85
C THR A 1133 52.31 -16.74 -15.89
N PRO A 1134 51.68 -17.46 -16.84
CA PRO A 1134 52.40 -18.28 -17.84
C PRO A 1134 53.39 -17.50 -18.71
N TYR A 1135 53.12 -16.22 -18.99
CA TYR A 1135 53.96 -15.36 -19.83
C TYR A 1135 55.09 -14.65 -19.06
N ALA A 1136 54.97 -14.48 -17.74
CA ALA A 1136 56.06 -13.96 -16.92
C ALA A 1136 57.17 -15.01 -16.72
N ALA A 1137 56.79 -16.29 -16.62
CA ALA A 1137 57.73 -17.41 -16.50
C ALA A 1137 58.63 -17.59 -17.74
N THR A 1138 58.12 -17.26 -18.93
CA THR A 1138 58.88 -17.30 -20.19
C THR A 1138 59.81 -16.10 -20.37
N GLN A 1139 59.47 -14.92 -19.83
CA GLN A 1139 60.34 -13.74 -19.86
C GLN A 1139 61.52 -13.82 -18.86
N ALA A 1140 61.34 -14.51 -17.72
CA ALA A 1140 62.40 -14.69 -16.71
C ALA A 1140 63.58 -15.57 -17.17
N GLN A 1141 63.49 -16.25 -18.32
CA GLN A 1141 64.61 -16.99 -18.93
C GLN A 1141 65.50 -16.11 -19.84
N GLY A 1142 65.21 -14.81 -20.00
CA GLY A 1142 66.05 -13.84 -20.71
C GLY A 1142 66.92 -12.99 -19.77
N SER A 1143 68.23 -13.28 -19.75
CA SER A 1143 69.37 -12.54 -19.14
C SER A 1143 69.22 -11.97 -17.70
N PRO A 1144 69.95 -12.49 -16.68
CA PRO A 1144 69.77 -12.11 -15.26
C PRO A 1144 70.27 -10.71 -14.85
N ASP A 1145 70.83 -9.92 -15.77
CA ASP A 1145 71.63 -8.72 -15.41
C ASP A 1145 70.91 -7.37 -15.57
N GLN A 1146 69.63 -7.35 -15.98
CA GLN A 1146 68.86 -6.12 -16.14
C GLN A 1146 67.57 -6.13 -15.34
N ALA A 1147 67.34 -5.04 -14.60
CA ALA A 1147 66.14 -4.77 -13.83
C ALA A 1147 65.49 -3.47 -14.34
N ASP A 1148 64.18 -3.50 -14.55
CA ASP A 1148 63.39 -2.30 -14.87
C ASP A 1148 63.19 -1.49 -13.58
N PHE A 1149 63.68 -0.24 -13.57
CA PHE A 1149 63.54 0.69 -12.46
C PHE A 1149 63.07 2.05 -12.99
N LEU A 1150 61.82 2.41 -12.69
CA LEU A 1150 61.14 3.62 -13.17
C LEU A 1150 61.07 3.75 -14.72
N GLY A 1151 60.86 2.63 -15.43
CA GLY A 1151 60.76 2.62 -16.89
C GLY A 1151 62.12 2.69 -17.60
N MET A 1152 63.21 2.43 -16.88
CA MET A 1152 64.57 2.36 -17.40
C MET A 1152 65.15 0.97 -17.14
N SER A 1153 65.69 0.33 -18.18
CA SER A 1153 66.45 -0.91 -18.02
C SER A 1153 67.85 -0.60 -17.48
N LEU A 1154 68.10 -0.99 -16.23
CA LEU A 1154 69.36 -0.72 -15.51
C LEU A 1154 69.97 -2.03 -15.01
N ALA A 1155 71.28 -2.03 -14.72
CA ALA A 1155 71.90 -3.16 -14.05
C ALA A 1155 71.30 -3.33 -12.64
N SER A 1156 71.07 -4.56 -12.19
CA SER A 1156 70.42 -4.86 -10.89
C SER A 1156 71.08 -4.14 -9.69
N SER A 1157 72.40 -3.91 -9.75
CA SER A 1157 73.14 -3.13 -8.76
C SER A 1157 72.79 -1.63 -8.74
N GLN A 1158 72.49 -1.04 -9.90
CA GLN A 1158 72.07 0.35 -10.06
C GLN A 1158 70.61 0.55 -9.63
N ALA A 1159 69.72 -0.40 -9.97
CA ALA A 1159 68.34 -0.40 -9.51
C ALA A 1159 68.26 -0.51 -7.98
N THR A 1160 69.11 -1.36 -7.37
CA THR A 1160 69.19 -1.49 -5.91
C THR A 1160 69.65 -0.20 -5.24
N ALA A 1161 70.67 0.47 -5.80
CA ALA A 1161 71.12 1.78 -5.30
C ALA A 1161 70.05 2.86 -5.42
N GLY A 1162 69.31 2.90 -6.55
CA GLY A 1162 68.16 3.79 -6.74
C GLY A 1162 67.04 3.51 -5.73
N GLY A 1163 66.77 2.25 -5.42
CA GLY A 1163 65.81 1.83 -4.40
C GLY A 1163 66.16 2.35 -3.00
N TRP A 1164 67.42 2.28 -2.59
CA TRP A 1164 67.88 2.83 -1.31
C TRP A 1164 67.74 4.35 -1.22
N VAL A 1165 67.96 5.07 -2.33
CA VAL A 1165 67.77 6.52 -2.40
C VAL A 1165 66.29 6.90 -2.30
N LEU A 1166 65.41 6.18 -3.01
CA LEU A 1166 63.96 6.39 -2.90
C LEU A 1166 63.43 6.05 -1.51
N LEU A 1167 63.93 4.99 -0.87
CA LEU A 1167 63.56 4.63 0.50
C LEU A 1167 63.96 5.73 1.49
N ALA A 1168 65.16 6.30 1.35
CA ALA A 1168 65.61 7.40 2.18
C ALA A 1168 64.73 8.66 1.97
N LEU A 1169 64.39 8.99 0.72
CA LEU A 1169 63.50 10.09 0.40
C LEU A 1169 62.07 9.85 0.93
N ALA A 1170 61.55 8.63 0.82
CA ALA A 1170 60.25 8.25 1.33
C ALA A 1170 60.19 8.33 2.86
N LEU A 1171 61.24 7.88 3.56
CA LEU A 1171 61.35 8.01 5.02
C LEU A 1171 61.36 9.48 5.46
N ILE A 1172 62.11 10.34 4.76
CA ILE A 1172 62.10 11.78 5.00
C ILE A 1172 60.69 12.34 4.77
N PHE A 1173 60.03 11.96 3.68
CA PHE A 1173 58.68 12.42 3.36
C PHE A 1173 57.65 11.97 4.40
N VAL A 1174 57.72 10.72 4.87
CA VAL A 1174 56.86 10.18 5.93
C VAL A 1174 57.07 10.94 7.24
N VAL A 1175 58.32 11.19 7.66
CA VAL A 1175 58.61 11.98 8.87
C VAL A 1175 58.06 13.40 8.73
N THR A 1176 58.24 14.02 7.57
CA THR A 1176 57.74 15.38 7.30
C THR A 1176 56.20 15.42 7.31
N THR A 1177 55.55 14.39 6.77
CA THR A 1177 54.08 14.24 6.73
C THR A 1177 53.51 13.95 8.11
N ILE A 1178 54.19 13.17 8.95
CA ILE A 1178 53.81 12.94 10.35
C ILE A 1178 53.91 14.25 11.14
N ILE A 1179 54.97 15.05 10.94
CA ILE A 1179 55.12 16.36 11.60
C ILE A 1179 54.03 17.35 11.16
N LEU A 1180 53.69 17.38 9.86
CA LEU A 1180 52.58 18.17 9.32
C LEU A 1180 51.22 17.67 9.83
N GLY A 1181 51.02 16.36 9.88
CA GLY A 1181 49.82 15.69 10.38
C GLY A 1181 49.58 15.98 11.86
N VAL A 1182 50.62 15.92 12.70
CA VAL A 1182 50.52 16.27 14.13
C VAL A 1182 50.17 17.75 14.33
N LYS A 1183 50.72 18.65 13.50
CA LYS A 1183 50.34 20.09 13.51
C LYS A 1183 48.90 20.34 13.02
N LEU A 1184 48.41 19.57 12.04
CA LEU A 1184 47.03 19.70 11.53
C LEU A 1184 46.00 19.07 12.50
N PHE A 1185 46.35 17.97 13.16
CA PHE A 1185 45.50 17.28 14.12
C PHE A 1185 45.30 18.08 15.42
N SER A 1186 46.29 18.90 15.83
CA SER A 1186 46.12 19.81 16.97
C SER A 1186 45.20 21.00 16.66
N PHE A 1187 45.02 21.36 15.38
CA PHE A 1187 44.13 22.45 14.95
C PHE A 1187 42.69 21.98 14.68
N ARG A 1188 42.47 20.72 14.27
CA ARG A 1188 41.14 20.20 13.89
C ARG A 1188 40.32 19.57 15.03
N ARG A 1189 40.85 19.45 16.25
CA ARG A 1189 40.16 18.80 17.39
C ARG A 1189 38.98 19.60 18.01
N LYS A 1190 38.40 20.57 17.29
CA LYS A 1190 37.22 21.35 17.70
C LYS A 1190 36.00 21.24 16.79
N ALA A 1191 35.98 20.35 15.80
CA ALA A 1191 34.80 20.15 14.97
C ALA A 1191 34.62 18.68 14.54
N PHE A 1192 33.43 18.14 14.84
CA PHE A 1192 32.81 16.90 14.37
C PHE A 1192 33.32 15.54 14.87
N LYS A 1193 32.42 14.87 15.61
CA LYS A 1193 32.32 13.41 15.80
C LYS A 1193 31.19 12.90 14.90
N SER A 1194 31.46 11.89 14.08
CA SER A 1194 30.51 10.87 13.63
C SER A 1194 31.31 9.65 13.18
N SER A 1195 30.79 8.45 13.45
CA SER A 1195 31.49 7.17 13.36
C SER A 1195 31.06 6.36 12.13
N SER A 1196 32.02 5.99 11.27
CA SER A 1196 32.21 4.65 10.70
C SER A 1196 33.47 4.67 9.82
N GLU A 1197 34.02 3.50 9.50
CA GLU A 1197 35.25 3.18 8.74
C GLU A 1197 36.46 2.82 9.60
N MET A 1198 36.67 1.51 9.76
CA MET A 1198 37.97 0.95 10.12
C MET A 1198 38.09 -0.50 9.62
N GLU A 1199 38.53 -0.67 8.37
CA GLU A 1199 39.32 -1.84 7.96
C GLU A 1199 40.42 -1.38 7.00
N LEU A 1200 41.67 -1.47 7.46
CA LEU A 1200 42.86 -1.83 6.68
C LEU A 1200 44.06 -1.88 7.64
N LYS A 1201 44.42 -3.11 8.05
CA LYS A 1201 45.81 -3.56 8.12
C LYS A 1201 45.87 -5.03 7.76
#